data_AF-A0A6L9ZKJ4-F1
#
_entry.id   AF-A0A6L9ZKJ4-F1
#
_cell.length_a   1.000
_cell.length_b   1.000
_cell.length_c   1.000
_cell.angle_alpha   90.00
_cell.angle_beta   90.00
_cell.angle_gamma   90.00
#
_symmetry.space_group_name_H-M   'P 1'
#
loop_
_entity.id
_entity.type
_entity.pdbx_description
1 polymer ?
#
loop_
_entity_poly.entity_id
_entity_poly.type
_entity_poly.pdbx_seq_one_letter_code
_entity_poly.pdbx_strand_id
1 'polypeptide(L)'
;MTDKYQANNVAQLIYTTAISVIEECSSKIFSNILDAHIIQFQANFNILNATESQQLKAAIEQLYSNYKIQQIPALHIASIDFIIGREEYANNQIDTALNKFKNSLLIWEKSTNFLPGEVVNQQINERLEKIGIVLFYIGLCCEHKGNSNIPVEQKNNYWQQAQHNFQQSLDLFGKIDRQELVAKFIIQQGEVLKKLEAWGDLYKLAQKALELHLTYGTEEQIAHDYGFLAEAAMHESKWDHASQLAELAVAIQNQSIGDPLEIAEYQNSYFSILTESQSNLEEWQATVNQLEKARRKTNPHHDLQSYISILKALKKLYFDQDQYGKSARVKEEQLRVEHQYGLKAFIGINPLQPQQNSDNNLIVPREIKVSGRLEDLNNLVGRIKSQEHKLIVIHGVSGVGKSSLINSGLIPTLLAENSDENQEISPILLRVYTDWMRNSDSATWNLEYVLETLRKNHQKNNLKVLILDQFEELFTVCPKLAQRLPLYQFLYDCLNLDFVKVVLSIQTNYLHYLLECDRQANLETVINYEILSKEILYYISNFEPNHSQEIIKNLIGFAQLDWEPDLISQVVKDLSSADNTVSPIELQVVGTQLQEEAITTVEAYHKLGNNPIKKLTINFIDGVIKDCGFLNGQTAISVLYLLTNEHGTRPLRTHSELASELLMEANKLDLVLDVLVARGLVLLLPDLPENSYQLAHNYLIPLVREQKQEGEKSISEFEFDGDMM
;
A
#
# COMPACT_ATOMS: atom_id res chain seq x y z
N MET A 1 -11.81 80.33 29.88
CA MET A 1 -12.29 78.93 29.77
C MET A 1 -12.72 78.56 28.34
N THR A 2 -12.95 79.52 27.45
CA THR A 2 -13.38 79.33 26.06
C THR A 2 -12.29 78.81 25.10
N ASP A 3 -11.05 79.29 25.20
CA ASP A 3 -9.96 78.88 24.28
C ASP A 3 -9.50 77.42 24.48
N LYS A 4 -9.50 76.93 25.73
CA LYS A 4 -9.18 75.52 26.04
C LYS A 4 -10.24 74.56 25.51
N TYR A 5 -11.50 74.97 25.46
CA TYR A 5 -12.62 74.17 24.98
C TYR A 5 -12.62 74.05 23.45
N GLN A 6 -12.30 75.15 22.74
CA GLN A 6 -12.12 75.13 21.28
C GLN A 6 -10.90 74.32 20.85
N ALA A 7 -9.77 74.44 21.55
CA ALA A 7 -8.57 73.63 21.27
C ALA A 7 -8.82 72.12 21.46
N ASN A 8 -9.59 71.72 22.49
CA ASN A 8 -9.95 70.33 22.71
C ASN A 8 -10.89 69.78 21.62
N ASN A 9 -11.87 70.56 21.16
CA ASN A 9 -12.79 70.13 20.09
C ASN A 9 -12.08 69.95 18.74
N VAL A 10 -11.12 70.83 18.42
CA VAL A 10 -10.31 70.69 17.19
C VAL A 10 -9.40 69.47 17.28
N ALA A 11 -8.77 69.24 18.44
CA ALA A 11 -7.96 68.04 18.66
C ALA A 11 -8.78 66.74 18.57
N GLN A 12 -10.01 66.74 19.10
CA GLN A 12 -10.95 65.61 19.01
C GLN A 12 -11.35 65.32 17.55
N LEU A 13 -11.65 66.36 16.76
CA LEU A 13 -12.03 66.22 15.35
C LEU A 13 -10.85 65.71 14.50
N ILE A 14 -9.64 66.20 14.76
CA ILE A 14 -8.42 65.69 14.09
C ILE A 14 -8.21 64.22 14.45
N TYR A 15 -8.40 63.85 15.72
CA TYR A 15 -8.27 62.47 16.18
C TYR A 15 -9.28 61.53 15.49
N THR A 16 -10.57 61.90 15.43
CA THR A 16 -11.58 61.07 14.77
C THR A 16 -11.35 60.97 13.26
N THR A 17 -10.87 62.04 12.63
CA THR A 17 -10.52 62.03 11.20
C THR A 17 -9.33 61.08 10.93
N ALA A 18 -8.28 61.15 11.75
CA ALA A 18 -7.12 60.28 11.61
C ALA A 18 -7.46 58.79 11.81
N ILE A 19 -8.32 58.47 12.79
CA ILE A 19 -8.83 57.11 12.98
C ILE A 19 -9.60 56.63 11.75
N SER A 20 -10.50 57.46 11.20
CA SER A 20 -11.29 57.10 10.01
C SER A 20 -10.41 56.82 8.78
N VAL A 21 -9.35 57.61 8.57
CA VAL A 21 -8.40 57.40 7.46
C VAL A 21 -7.68 56.05 7.61
N ILE A 22 -7.28 55.70 8.84
CA ILE A 22 -6.60 54.42 9.12
C ILE A 22 -7.55 53.25 8.93
N GLU A 23 -8.81 53.36 9.36
CA GLU A 23 -9.84 52.34 9.11
C GLU A 23 -10.06 52.11 7.62
N GLU A 24 -10.20 53.18 6.83
CA GLU A 24 -10.41 53.06 5.38
C GLU A 24 -9.20 52.43 4.67
N CYS A 25 -8.00 52.91 4.95
CA CYS A 25 -6.78 52.40 4.32
C CYS A 25 -6.47 50.96 4.75
N SER A 26 -6.64 50.65 6.04
CA SER A 26 -6.44 49.28 6.54
C SER A 26 -7.47 48.32 5.94
N SER A 27 -8.73 48.74 5.80
CA SER A 27 -9.77 47.92 5.16
C SER A 27 -9.44 47.63 3.69
N LYS A 28 -8.97 48.62 2.92
CA LYS A 28 -8.50 48.40 1.53
C LYS A 28 -7.33 47.44 1.44
N ILE A 29 -6.36 47.58 2.35
CA ILE A 29 -5.20 46.68 2.40
C ILE A 29 -5.63 45.25 2.74
N PHE A 30 -6.40 45.05 3.81
CA PHE A 30 -6.85 43.72 4.22
C PHE A 30 -7.76 43.08 3.17
N SER A 31 -8.70 43.82 2.59
CA SER A 31 -9.58 43.28 1.53
C SER A 31 -8.82 42.85 0.29
N ASN A 32 -7.80 43.61 -0.14
CA ASN A 32 -6.95 43.21 -1.27
C ASN A 32 -6.16 41.92 -0.97
N ILE A 33 -5.60 41.80 0.25
CA ILE A 33 -4.87 40.59 0.67
C ILE A 33 -5.81 39.38 0.80
N LEU A 34 -7.04 39.60 1.26
CA LEU A 34 -8.07 38.56 1.43
C LEU A 34 -8.87 38.26 0.17
N ASP A 35 -8.60 38.96 -0.94
CA ASP A 35 -9.21 38.65 -2.23
C ASP A 35 -8.51 37.44 -2.85
N ALA A 36 -9.20 36.30 -2.91
CA ALA A 36 -8.66 35.07 -3.46
C ALA A 36 -8.33 35.17 -4.97
N HIS A 37 -8.94 36.10 -5.70
CA HIS A 37 -8.66 36.31 -7.11
C HIS A 37 -7.36 37.08 -7.38
N ILE A 38 -6.79 37.73 -6.35
CA ILE A 38 -5.54 38.48 -6.44
C ILE A 38 -4.39 37.61 -5.94
N ILE A 39 -3.78 36.83 -6.83
CA ILE A 39 -2.73 35.86 -6.45
C ILE A 39 -1.40 36.56 -6.13
N GLN A 40 -1.04 37.60 -6.87
CA GLN A 40 0.21 38.32 -6.66
C GLN A 40 0.16 39.20 -5.41
N PHE A 41 1.16 39.05 -4.54
CA PHE A 41 1.31 39.89 -3.35
C PHE A 41 1.78 41.31 -3.72
N GLN A 42 0.85 42.26 -3.66
CA GLN A 42 1.15 43.66 -3.94
C GLN A 42 1.63 44.41 -2.69
N ALA A 43 2.63 45.27 -2.86
CA ALA A 43 3.07 46.20 -1.83
C ALA A 43 1.99 47.26 -1.52
N ASN A 44 2.01 47.85 -0.32
CA ASN A 44 1.00 48.83 0.11
C ASN A 44 0.78 49.98 -0.91
N PHE A 45 1.86 50.46 -1.55
CA PHE A 45 1.79 51.56 -2.51
C PHE A 45 1.13 51.20 -3.86
N ASN A 46 1.00 49.91 -4.17
CA ASN A 46 0.25 49.43 -5.34
C ASN A 46 -1.25 49.29 -5.03
N ILE A 47 -1.58 49.03 -3.76
CA ILE A 47 -2.97 48.87 -3.30
C ILE A 47 -3.60 50.24 -3.03
N LEU A 48 -2.85 51.13 -2.38
CA LEU A 48 -3.26 52.50 -2.08
C LEU A 48 -2.75 53.45 -3.16
N ASN A 49 -3.55 54.41 -3.59
CA ASN A 49 -3.05 55.45 -4.48
C ASN A 49 -2.10 56.42 -3.73
N ALA A 50 -1.40 57.27 -4.49
CA ALA A 50 -0.40 58.19 -3.94
C ALA A 50 -0.98 59.15 -2.88
N THR A 51 -2.23 59.59 -3.05
CA THR A 51 -2.91 60.50 -2.12
C THR A 51 -3.29 59.78 -0.83
N GLU A 52 -3.86 58.59 -0.91
CA GLU A 52 -4.21 57.74 0.23
C GLU A 52 -2.96 57.37 1.06
N SER A 53 -1.86 57.03 0.37
CA SER A 53 -0.58 56.72 1.02
C SER A 53 -0.04 57.90 1.83
N GLN A 54 -0.15 59.14 1.30
CA GLN A 54 0.25 60.35 2.01
C GLN A 54 -0.68 60.66 3.19
N GLN A 55 -2.00 60.49 3.00
CA GLN A 55 -3.00 60.70 4.05
C GLN A 55 -2.81 59.72 5.21
N LEU A 56 -2.54 58.45 4.92
CA LEU A 56 -2.27 57.41 5.91
C LEU A 56 -1.03 57.75 6.74
N LYS A 57 0.08 58.15 6.10
CA LYS A 57 1.29 58.58 6.81
C LYS A 57 1.03 59.77 7.73
N ALA A 58 0.35 60.79 7.22
CA ALA A 58 -0.03 61.96 8.01
C ALA A 58 -0.95 61.60 9.19
N ALA A 59 -1.92 60.70 8.99
CA ALA A 59 -2.84 60.24 10.03
C ALA A 59 -2.10 59.47 11.14
N ILE A 60 -1.16 58.59 10.78
CA ILE A 60 -0.32 57.86 11.73
C ILE A 60 0.53 58.84 12.57
N GLU A 61 1.22 59.79 11.92
CA GLU A 61 2.01 60.81 12.61
C GLU A 61 1.17 61.66 13.58
N GLN A 62 -0.03 62.07 13.15
CA GLN A 62 -0.96 62.85 13.97
C GLN A 62 -1.43 62.10 15.22
N LEU A 63 -1.74 60.80 15.11
CA LEU A 63 -2.15 59.99 16.26
C LEU A 63 -1.02 59.82 17.27
N TYR A 64 0.21 59.57 16.81
CA TYR A 64 1.36 59.46 17.71
C TYR A 64 1.75 60.80 18.34
N SER A 65 1.62 61.94 17.62
CA SER A 65 1.87 63.26 18.20
C SER A 65 0.83 63.68 19.26
N ASN A 66 -0.42 63.24 19.09
CA ASN A 66 -1.54 63.56 19.99
C ASN A 66 -1.79 62.51 21.09
N TYR A 67 -0.93 61.50 21.23
CA TYR A 67 -1.09 60.39 22.20
C TYR A 67 -1.28 60.83 23.66
N LYS A 68 -0.80 62.03 24.01
CA LYS A 68 -0.98 62.62 25.36
C LYS A 68 -2.40 63.11 25.66
N ILE A 69 -3.24 63.27 24.63
CA ILE A 69 -4.61 63.79 24.73
C ILE A 69 -5.62 62.62 24.77
N GLN A 70 -5.42 61.61 23.92
CA GLN A 70 -6.30 60.44 23.82
C GLN A 70 -5.51 59.20 23.38
N GLN A 71 -5.72 58.07 24.05
CA GLN A 71 -5.07 56.79 23.71
C GLN A 71 -5.66 56.20 22.43
N ILE A 72 -4.79 55.74 21.53
CA ILE A 72 -5.17 55.04 20.30
C ILE A 72 -5.79 53.68 20.68
N PRO A 73 -6.94 53.27 20.10
CA PRO A 73 -7.54 51.98 20.43
C PRO A 73 -6.64 50.83 19.96
N ALA A 74 -6.59 49.75 20.74
CA ALA A 74 -5.66 48.66 20.51
C ALA A 74 -5.75 48.05 19.09
N LEU A 75 -6.96 47.84 18.57
CA LEU A 75 -7.15 47.24 17.23
C LEU A 75 -6.63 48.13 16.08
N HIS A 76 -6.66 49.45 16.26
CA HIS A 76 -6.05 50.39 15.32
C HIS A 76 -4.54 50.34 15.40
N ILE A 77 -3.96 50.23 16.61
CA ILE A 77 -2.51 49.99 16.78
C ILE A 77 -2.10 48.71 16.06
N ALA A 78 -2.87 47.62 16.21
CA ALA A 78 -2.60 46.36 15.54
C ALA A 78 -2.64 46.49 14.00
N SER A 79 -3.59 47.27 13.48
CA SER A 79 -3.70 47.55 12.04
C SER A 79 -2.54 48.42 11.54
N ILE A 80 -2.14 49.45 12.30
CA ILE A 80 -1.00 50.32 11.99
C ILE A 80 0.30 49.51 11.98
N ASP A 81 0.55 48.71 13.01
CA ASP A 81 1.75 47.88 13.10
C ASP A 81 1.81 46.87 11.96
N PHE A 82 0.68 46.26 11.56
CA PHE A 82 0.64 45.40 10.38
C PHE A 82 1.02 46.14 9.09
N ILE A 83 0.40 47.30 8.84
CA ILE A 83 0.66 48.09 7.63
C ILE A 83 2.13 48.54 7.57
N ILE A 84 2.67 49.07 8.67
CA ILE A 84 4.08 49.47 8.77
C ILE A 84 4.99 48.27 8.57
N GLY A 85 4.66 47.11 9.16
CA GLY A 85 5.40 45.87 8.97
C GLY A 85 5.50 45.46 7.50
N ARG A 86 4.43 45.63 6.71
CA ARG A 86 4.47 45.37 5.25
C ARG A 86 5.36 46.35 4.50
N GLU A 87 5.37 47.64 4.88
CA GLU A 87 6.27 48.63 4.27
C GLU A 87 7.73 48.32 4.59
N GLU A 88 8.02 48.00 5.85
CA GLU A 88 9.37 47.64 6.31
C GLU A 88 9.86 46.35 5.63
N TYR A 89 8.98 45.34 5.48
CA TYR A 89 9.28 44.12 4.74
C TYR A 89 9.63 44.42 3.27
N ALA A 90 8.83 45.24 2.58
CA ALA A 90 9.09 45.65 1.20
C ALA A 90 10.40 46.44 1.05
N ASN A 91 10.82 47.17 2.09
CA ASN A 91 12.10 47.88 2.14
C ASN A 91 13.27 47.02 2.65
N ASN A 92 13.09 45.70 2.77
CA ASN A 92 14.09 44.74 3.25
C ASN A 92 14.56 44.99 4.71
N GLN A 93 13.73 45.62 5.54
CA GLN A 93 13.97 45.87 6.96
C GLN A 93 13.31 44.77 7.81
N ILE A 94 13.80 43.53 7.64
CA ILE A 94 13.09 42.33 8.12
C ILE A 94 12.98 42.25 9.65
N ASP A 95 13.98 42.72 10.40
CA ASP A 95 13.94 42.70 11.87
C ASP A 95 12.86 43.64 12.43
N THR A 96 12.74 44.84 11.84
CA THR A 96 11.72 45.80 12.27
C THR A 96 10.35 45.30 11.86
N ALA A 97 10.20 44.79 10.63
CA ALA A 97 8.96 44.22 10.13
C ALA A 97 8.46 43.08 11.02
N LEU A 98 9.35 42.14 11.39
CA LEU A 98 9.02 41.04 12.27
C LEU A 98 8.54 41.51 13.66
N ASN A 99 9.18 42.54 14.24
CA ASN A 99 8.74 43.10 15.52
C ASN A 99 7.35 43.76 15.40
N LYS A 100 7.10 44.46 14.29
CA LYS A 100 5.81 45.08 13.98
C LYS A 100 4.71 44.02 13.82
N PHE A 101 4.95 42.95 13.07
CA PHE A 101 3.99 41.87 12.94
C PHE A 101 3.73 41.14 14.26
N LYS A 102 4.76 40.86 15.08
CA LYS A 102 4.59 40.26 16.41
C LYS A 102 3.74 41.12 17.36
N ASN A 103 3.94 42.44 17.34
CA ASN A 103 3.11 43.36 18.13
C ASN A 103 1.65 43.35 17.64
N SER A 104 1.45 43.37 16.31
CA SER A 104 0.12 43.26 15.71
C SER A 104 -0.58 41.96 16.13
N LEU A 105 0.10 40.82 16.01
CA LEU A 105 -0.40 39.49 16.36
C LEU A 105 -0.87 39.45 17.82
N LEU A 106 -0.01 39.90 18.75
CA LEU A 106 -0.29 39.88 20.18
C LEU A 106 -1.52 40.70 20.55
N ILE A 107 -1.80 41.80 19.84
CA ILE A 107 -3.00 42.60 20.07
C ILE A 107 -4.25 41.90 19.52
N TRP A 108 -4.16 41.35 18.30
CA TRP A 108 -5.28 40.63 17.69
C TRP A 108 -5.67 39.40 18.51
N GLU A 109 -4.72 38.58 18.96
CA GLU A 109 -4.96 37.39 19.79
C GLU A 109 -5.64 37.74 21.11
N LYS A 110 -5.20 38.80 21.79
CA LYS A 110 -5.83 39.29 23.02
C LYS A 110 -7.29 39.72 22.78
N SER A 111 -7.60 40.18 21.58
CA SER A 111 -8.95 40.62 21.20
C SER A 111 -9.89 39.47 20.81
N THR A 112 -9.38 38.24 20.73
CA THR A 112 -10.12 37.02 20.38
C THR A 112 -10.28 36.03 21.54
N ASN A 113 -9.80 36.34 22.75
CA ASN A 113 -10.01 35.51 23.95
C ASN A 113 -11.48 35.58 24.42
N PHE A 114 -12.23 34.48 24.29
CA PHE A 114 -13.62 34.36 24.77
C PHE A 114 -13.78 33.30 25.88
N LEU A 115 -14.85 33.45 26.66
CA LEU A 115 -15.34 32.43 27.62
C LEU A 115 -16.07 31.31 26.86
N PRO A 116 -16.11 30.08 27.37
CA PRO A 116 -16.82 28.98 26.71
C PRO A 116 -18.33 29.26 26.58
N GLY A 117 -18.86 29.31 25.35
CA GLY A 117 -20.31 29.39 25.08
C GLY A 117 -20.81 30.64 24.31
N GLU A 118 -19.95 31.58 23.92
CA GLU A 118 -20.34 32.69 23.02
C GLU A 118 -20.33 32.25 21.54
N VAL A 119 -21.39 32.61 20.82
CA VAL A 119 -21.58 32.26 19.40
C VAL A 119 -20.58 33.02 18.54
N VAL A 120 -19.83 32.29 17.71
CA VAL A 120 -18.96 32.86 16.67
C VAL A 120 -19.79 33.79 15.77
N ASN A 121 -19.46 35.08 15.77
CA ASN A 121 -20.12 36.10 14.95
C ASN A 121 -19.16 36.60 13.87
N GLN A 122 -19.66 37.23 12.80
CA GLN A 122 -18.90 37.69 11.63
C GLN A 122 -17.64 38.51 11.99
N GLN A 123 -17.70 39.33 13.05
CA GLN A 123 -16.57 40.12 13.55
C GLN A 123 -15.42 39.28 14.12
N ILE A 124 -15.69 38.08 14.62
CA ILE A 124 -14.66 37.16 15.13
C ILE A 124 -13.93 36.54 13.93
N ASN A 125 -14.67 36.10 12.91
CA ASN A 125 -14.08 35.59 11.68
C ASN A 125 -13.17 36.64 11.01
N GLU A 126 -13.61 37.90 10.92
CA GLU A 126 -12.77 38.99 10.41
C GLU A 126 -11.48 39.22 11.23
N ARG A 127 -11.50 38.96 12.55
CA ARG A 127 -10.29 39.06 13.38
C ARG A 127 -9.38 37.85 13.18
N LEU A 128 -9.94 36.65 13.07
CA LEU A 128 -9.20 35.43 12.77
C LEU A 128 -8.54 35.52 11.39
N GLU A 129 -9.20 36.09 10.38
CA GLU A 129 -8.60 36.37 9.07
C GLU A 129 -7.36 37.26 9.18
N LYS A 130 -7.43 38.32 10.00
CA LYS A 130 -6.28 39.22 10.25
C LYS A 130 -5.15 38.50 10.98
N ILE A 131 -5.45 37.69 11.99
CA ILE A 131 -4.45 36.85 12.68
C ILE A 131 -3.76 35.93 11.68
N GLY A 132 -4.53 35.26 10.82
CA GLY A 132 -4.01 34.36 9.79
C GLY A 132 -3.04 35.05 8.84
N ILE A 133 -3.39 36.24 8.36
CA ILE A 133 -2.50 37.03 7.50
C ILE A 133 -1.24 37.49 8.25
N VAL A 134 -1.38 37.96 9.50
CA VAL A 134 -0.22 38.41 10.29
C VAL A 134 0.76 37.25 10.50
N LEU A 135 0.26 36.04 10.83
CA LEU A 135 1.06 34.83 10.93
C LEU A 135 1.77 34.51 9.61
N PHE A 136 1.06 34.60 8.48
CA PHE A 136 1.67 34.41 7.16
C PHE A 136 2.85 35.37 6.91
N TYR A 137 2.68 36.66 7.23
CA TYR A 137 3.76 37.65 7.09
C TYR A 137 4.92 37.44 8.07
N ILE A 138 4.66 36.93 9.28
CA ILE A 138 5.72 36.47 10.19
C ILE A 138 6.48 35.31 9.56
N GLY A 139 5.77 34.36 8.94
CA GLY A 139 6.35 33.27 8.16
C GLY A 139 7.29 33.76 7.07
N LEU A 140 6.85 34.71 6.24
CA LEU A 140 7.67 35.34 5.20
C LEU A 140 8.93 36.03 5.75
N CYS A 141 8.82 36.73 6.89
CA CYS A 141 9.98 37.33 7.56
C CYS A 141 10.99 36.28 8.02
N CYS A 142 10.51 35.19 8.62
CA CYS A 142 11.34 34.07 9.07
C CYS A 142 12.01 33.39 7.87
N GLU A 143 11.28 33.13 6.79
CA GLU A 143 11.84 32.56 5.57
C GLU A 143 12.96 33.43 4.99
N HIS A 144 12.73 34.74 4.88
CA HIS A 144 13.72 35.69 4.38
C HIS A 144 15.00 35.68 5.23
N LYS A 145 14.86 35.59 6.56
CA LYS A 145 16.00 35.44 7.46
C LYS A 145 16.75 34.11 7.23
N GLY A 146 16.03 33.01 7.01
CA GLY A 146 16.62 31.71 6.67
C GLY A 146 17.38 31.72 5.33
N ASN A 147 16.94 32.53 4.36
CA ASN A 147 17.63 32.69 3.07
C ASN A 147 18.87 33.61 3.15
N SER A 148 19.07 34.32 4.27
CA SER A 148 20.22 35.21 4.45
C SER A 148 21.53 34.43 4.62
N ASN A 149 22.67 35.11 4.46
CA ASN A 149 23.98 34.47 4.57
C ASN A 149 24.38 34.24 6.05
N ILE A 150 23.71 33.29 6.71
CA ILE A 150 23.89 32.89 8.11
C ILE A 150 24.26 31.40 8.23
N PRO A 151 24.77 30.93 9.38
CA PRO A 151 25.09 29.51 9.59
C PRO A 151 23.89 28.57 9.37
N VAL A 152 24.14 27.36 8.86
CA VAL A 152 23.10 26.38 8.48
C VAL A 152 22.13 26.05 9.62
N GLU A 153 22.63 25.85 10.84
CA GLU A 153 21.76 25.59 12.01
C GLU A 153 20.77 26.73 12.27
N GLN A 154 21.19 27.98 12.05
CA GLN A 154 20.33 29.15 12.21
C GLN A 154 19.33 29.26 11.04
N LYS A 155 19.73 28.89 9.82
CA LYS A 155 18.82 28.82 8.67
C LYS A 155 17.68 27.85 8.93
N ASN A 156 17.99 26.62 9.35
CA ASN A 156 17.00 25.59 9.62
C ASN A 156 16.03 26.03 10.73
N ASN A 157 16.51 26.69 11.79
CA ASN A 157 15.65 27.23 12.84
C ASN A 157 14.67 28.28 12.27
N TYR A 158 15.15 29.21 11.44
CA TYR A 158 14.28 30.20 10.81
C TYR A 158 13.28 29.58 9.83
N TRP A 159 13.67 28.57 9.06
CA TRP A 159 12.76 27.85 8.17
C TRP A 159 11.72 27.03 8.95
N GLN A 160 12.09 26.38 10.06
CA GLN A 160 11.13 25.72 10.96
C GLN A 160 10.14 26.72 11.56
N GLN A 161 10.61 27.91 11.98
CA GLN A 161 9.71 28.97 12.41
C GLN A 161 8.78 29.44 11.28
N ALA A 162 9.28 29.56 10.05
CA ALA A 162 8.46 29.93 8.90
C ALA A 162 7.37 28.88 8.64
N GLN A 163 7.74 27.59 8.58
CA GLN A 163 6.83 26.46 8.43
C GLN A 163 5.73 26.48 9.50
N HIS A 164 6.09 26.68 10.77
CA HIS A 164 5.14 26.72 11.87
C HIS A 164 4.13 27.88 11.73
N ASN A 165 4.61 29.08 11.39
CA ASN A 165 3.73 30.24 11.22
C ASN A 165 2.82 30.10 9.99
N PHE A 166 3.32 29.52 8.89
CA PHE A 166 2.48 29.22 7.73
C PHE A 166 1.41 28.18 8.05
N GLN A 167 1.77 27.09 8.74
CA GLN A 167 0.80 26.08 9.16
C GLN A 167 -0.30 26.70 10.03
N GLN A 168 0.05 27.48 11.05
CA GLN A 168 -0.93 28.16 11.90
C GLN A 168 -1.84 29.11 11.12
N SER A 169 -1.30 29.80 10.12
CA SER A 169 -2.07 30.66 9.21
C SER A 169 -3.12 29.85 8.43
N LEU A 170 -2.70 28.76 7.78
CA LEU A 170 -3.59 27.90 6.98
C LEU A 170 -4.63 27.19 7.84
N ASP A 171 -4.26 26.69 9.02
CA ASP A 171 -5.19 26.06 9.96
C ASP A 171 -6.27 27.03 10.41
N LEU A 172 -5.89 28.29 10.63
CA LEU A 172 -6.85 29.32 11.03
C LEU A 172 -7.87 29.61 9.93
N PHE A 173 -7.42 29.75 8.68
CA PHE A 173 -8.31 29.92 7.52
C PHE A 173 -9.22 28.69 7.31
N GLY A 174 -8.68 27.49 7.51
CA GLY A 174 -9.47 26.25 7.47
C GLY A 174 -10.55 26.21 8.55
N LYS A 175 -10.22 26.62 9.79
CA LYS A 175 -11.16 26.66 10.93
C LYS A 175 -12.35 27.59 10.72
N ILE A 176 -12.18 28.65 9.92
CA ILE A 176 -13.25 29.60 9.58
C ILE A 176 -13.89 29.33 8.21
N ASP A 177 -13.65 28.16 7.62
CA ASP A 177 -14.22 27.70 6.36
C ASP A 177 -13.90 28.60 5.14
N ARG A 178 -12.68 29.15 5.10
CA ARG A 178 -12.17 29.98 3.99
C ARG A 178 -11.13 29.23 3.15
N GLN A 179 -11.54 28.14 2.49
CA GLN A 179 -10.62 27.25 1.74
C GLN A 179 -9.92 27.95 0.56
N GLU A 180 -10.54 28.96 -0.03
CA GLU A 180 -9.93 29.76 -1.10
C GLU A 180 -8.73 30.58 -0.60
N LEU A 181 -8.71 30.97 0.68
CA LEU A 181 -7.53 31.60 1.30
C LEU A 181 -6.45 30.57 1.59
N VAL A 182 -6.84 29.36 2.01
CA VAL A 182 -5.88 28.25 2.16
C VAL A 182 -5.17 28.02 0.83
N ALA A 183 -5.93 27.92 -0.27
CA ALA A 183 -5.38 27.79 -1.63
C ALA A 183 -4.41 28.95 -1.95
N LYS A 184 -4.81 30.20 -1.74
CA LYS A 184 -3.97 31.37 -2.01
C LYS A 184 -2.59 31.34 -1.32
N PHE A 185 -2.53 30.83 -0.08
CA PHE A 185 -1.32 30.95 0.76
C PHE A 185 -0.48 29.67 0.85
N ILE A 186 -1.00 28.50 0.44
CA ILE A 186 -0.37 27.18 0.69
C ILE A 186 1.02 27.01 0.07
N ILE A 187 1.28 27.62 -1.10
CA ILE A 187 2.53 27.45 -1.86
C ILE A 187 3.77 27.85 -1.05
N GLN A 188 3.68 28.91 -0.24
CA GLN A 188 4.84 29.39 0.55
C GLN A 188 5.28 28.38 1.61
N GLN A 189 4.34 27.60 2.16
CA GLN A 189 4.71 26.52 3.05
C GLN A 189 5.46 25.41 2.29
N GLY A 190 5.05 25.09 1.06
CA GLY A 190 5.76 24.16 0.18
C GLY A 190 7.20 24.61 -0.12
N GLU A 191 7.42 25.89 -0.42
CA GLU A 191 8.77 26.44 -0.64
C GLU A 191 9.68 26.27 0.58
N VAL A 192 9.15 26.42 1.79
CA VAL A 192 9.91 26.20 3.02
C VAL A 192 10.17 24.72 3.28
N LEU A 193 9.19 23.85 3.03
CA LEU A 193 9.37 22.39 3.14
C LEU A 193 10.46 21.88 2.20
N LYS A 194 10.51 22.41 0.97
CA LYS A 194 11.60 22.15 0.02
C LYS A 194 12.96 22.56 0.59
N LYS A 195 13.08 23.75 1.17
CA LYS A 195 14.34 24.22 1.79
C LYS A 195 14.76 23.42 3.02
N LEU A 196 13.78 22.90 3.77
CA LEU A 196 14.00 22.00 4.89
C LEU A 196 14.31 20.56 4.46
N GLU A 197 14.25 20.25 3.17
CA GLU A 197 14.37 18.89 2.63
C GLU A 197 13.35 17.92 3.26
N ALA A 198 12.17 18.45 3.64
CA ALA A 198 11.08 17.71 4.25
C ALA A 198 10.17 17.10 3.16
N TRP A 199 10.75 16.26 2.30
CA TRP A 199 10.11 15.79 1.04
C TRP A 199 8.79 15.06 1.25
N GLY A 200 8.67 14.24 2.30
CA GLY A 200 7.43 13.54 2.62
C GLY A 200 6.30 14.49 3.03
N ASP A 201 6.62 15.55 3.75
CA ASP A 201 5.65 16.60 4.12
C ASP A 201 5.32 17.49 2.92
N LEU A 202 6.32 17.78 2.08
CA LEU A 202 6.13 18.50 0.81
C LEU A 202 5.17 17.75 -0.11
N TYR A 203 5.32 16.44 -0.26
CA TYR A 203 4.43 15.61 -1.08
C TYR A 203 2.97 15.70 -0.62
N LYS A 204 2.72 15.53 0.69
CA LYS A 204 1.37 15.64 1.27
C LYS A 204 0.79 17.04 1.09
N LEU A 205 1.59 18.08 1.32
CA LEU A 205 1.16 19.46 1.14
C LEU A 205 0.83 19.76 -0.32
N ALA A 206 1.65 19.30 -1.26
CA ALA A 206 1.43 19.49 -2.69
C ALA A 206 0.19 18.75 -3.20
N GLN A 207 -0.12 17.55 -2.67
CA GLN A 207 -1.40 16.89 -2.97
C GLN A 207 -2.60 17.72 -2.51
N LYS A 208 -2.57 18.21 -1.26
CA LYS A 208 -3.62 19.09 -0.73
C LYS A 208 -3.73 20.39 -1.52
N ALA A 209 -2.59 20.99 -1.90
CA ALA A 209 -2.54 22.20 -2.70
C ALA A 209 -3.16 21.99 -4.07
N LEU A 210 -2.85 20.87 -4.73
CA LEU A 210 -3.40 20.50 -6.04
C LEU A 210 -4.93 20.39 -5.99
N GLU A 211 -5.49 19.71 -4.99
CA GLU A 211 -6.95 19.61 -4.81
C GLU A 211 -7.61 20.99 -4.65
N LEU A 212 -6.97 21.88 -3.88
CA LEU A 212 -7.43 23.24 -3.66
C LEU A 212 -7.32 24.08 -4.94
N HIS A 213 -6.19 24.06 -5.64
CA HIS A 213 -5.95 24.86 -6.84
C HIS A 213 -6.75 24.40 -8.05
N LEU A 214 -7.11 23.13 -8.14
CA LEU A 214 -8.08 22.64 -9.13
C LEU A 214 -9.46 23.31 -8.97
N THR A 215 -9.81 23.76 -7.76
CA THR A 215 -11.09 24.40 -7.46
C THR A 215 -10.99 25.93 -7.44
N TYR A 216 -9.94 26.47 -6.83
CA TYR A 216 -9.82 27.89 -6.49
C TYR A 216 -8.61 28.60 -7.13
N GLY A 217 -7.67 27.87 -7.73
CA GLY A 217 -6.37 28.38 -8.16
C GLY A 217 -6.27 28.68 -9.66
N THR A 218 -5.06 29.04 -10.10
CA THR A 218 -4.71 29.20 -11.52
C THR A 218 -3.88 28.03 -12.05
N GLU A 219 -3.78 27.96 -13.38
CA GLU A 219 -2.88 27.02 -14.09
C GLU A 219 -1.43 27.13 -13.61
N GLU A 220 -0.93 28.33 -13.30
CA GLU A 220 0.41 28.54 -12.73
C GLU A 220 0.57 27.86 -11.36
N GLN A 221 -0.43 27.97 -10.48
CA GLN A 221 -0.40 27.33 -9.17
C GLN A 221 -0.48 25.81 -9.28
N ILE A 222 -1.30 25.30 -10.20
CA ILE A 222 -1.39 23.86 -10.51
C ILE A 222 -0.04 23.34 -11.04
N ALA A 223 0.61 24.07 -11.95
CA ALA A 223 1.95 23.72 -12.45
C ALA A 223 2.98 23.68 -11.30
N HIS A 224 2.87 24.61 -10.35
CA HIS A 224 3.74 24.66 -9.17
C HIS A 224 3.53 23.46 -8.25
N ASP A 225 2.29 23.04 -8.02
CA ASP A 225 1.98 21.85 -7.23
C ASP A 225 2.56 20.58 -7.87
N TYR A 226 2.40 20.42 -9.19
CA TYR A 226 3.04 19.33 -9.92
C TYR A 226 4.57 19.40 -9.84
N GLY A 227 5.14 20.60 -9.85
CA GLY A 227 6.56 20.82 -9.60
C GLY A 227 7.02 20.30 -8.24
N PHE A 228 6.30 20.62 -7.16
CA PHE A 228 6.61 20.10 -5.82
C PHE A 228 6.47 18.58 -5.71
N LEU A 229 5.43 18.01 -6.33
CA LEU A 229 5.28 16.55 -6.40
C LEU A 229 6.46 15.92 -7.15
N ALA A 230 6.91 16.53 -8.25
CA ALA A 230 8.03 16.06 -9.04
C ALA A 230 9.35 16.11 -8.25
N GLU A 231 9.62 17.20 -7.52
CA GLU A 231 10.80 17.33 -6.67
C GLU A 231 10.82 16.31 -5.53
N ALA A 232 9.67 16.11 -4.86
CA ALA A 232 9.55 15.09 -3.82
C ALA A 232 9.79 13.68 -4.39
N ALA A 233 9.22 13.36 -5.56
CA ALA A 233 9.45 12.09 -6.24
C ALA A 233 10.92 11.91 -6.69
N MET A 234 11.57 13.00 -7.13
CA MET A 234 12.98 13.01 -7.49
C MET A 234 13.85 12.64 -6.28
N HIS A 235 13.61 13.24 -5.12
CA HIS A 235 14.38 12.89 -3.92
C HIS A 235 14.16 11.44 -3.47
N GLU A 236 12.97 10.88 -3.69
CA GLU A 236 12.69 9.46 -3.44
C GLU A 236 13.28 8.51 -4.49
N SER A 237 14.04 9.03 -5.46
CA SER A 237 14.58 8.28 -6.59
C SER A 237 13.53 7.66 -7.51
N LYS A 238 12.30 8.18 -7.50
CA LYS A 238 11.18 7.73 -8.34
C LYS A 238 11.21 8.44 -9.68
N TRP A 239 12.23 8.15 -10.47
CA TRP A 239 12.57 8.87 -11.70
C TRP A 239 11.45 8.88 -12.74
N ASP A 240 10.73 7.77 -12.93
CA ASP A 240 9.59 7.72 -13.85
C ASP A 240 8.44 8.61 -13.39
N HIS A 241 8.08 8.55 -12.10
CA HIS A 241 7.02 9.38 -11.52
C HIS A 241 7.40 10.88 -11.55
N ALA A 242 8.64 11.20 -11.18
CA ALA A 242 9.18 12.55 -11.24
C ALA A 242 9.16 13.11 -12.68
N SER A 243 9.51 12.29 -13.67
CA SER A 243 9.46 12.66 -15.10
C SER A 243 8.04 13.02 -15.52
N GLN A 244 7.06 12.15 -15.22
CA GLN A 244 5.65 12.37 -15.58
C GLN A 244 5.07 13.63 -14.93
N LEU A 245 5.36 13.85 -13.65
CA LEU A 245 4.90 15.03 -12.92
C LEU A 245 5.55 16.31 -13.45
N ALA A 246 6.85 16.27 -13.76
CA ALA A 246 7.56 17.41 -14.35
C ALA A 246 7.06 17.71 -15.78
N GLU A 247 6.74 16.70 -16.58
CA GLU A 247 6.12 16.88 -17.91
C GLU A 247 4.76 17.58 -17.81
N LEU A 248 3.92 17.19 -16.84
CA LEU A 248 2.64 17.86 -16.58
C LEU A 248 2.84 19.32 -16.17
N ALA A 249 3.77 19.60 -15.24
CA ALA A 249 4.08 20.96 -14.82
C ALA A 249 4.52 21.83 -16.02
N VAL A 250 5.41 21.31 -16.87
CA VAL A 250 5.87 22.01 -18.09
C VAL A 250 4.72 22.20 -19.08
N ALA A 251 3.88 21.20 -19.29
CA ALA A 251 2.76 21.28 -20.23
C ALA A 251 1.74 22.35 -19.82
N ILE A 252 1.38 22.42 -18.54
CA ILE A 252 0.45 23.41 -17.99
C ILE A 252 1.07 24.81 -18.07
N GLN A 253 2.35 24.96 -17.69
CA GLN A 253 3.06 26.24 -17.80
C GLN A 253 3.12 26.76 -19.25
N ASN A 254 3.30 25.86 -20.23
CA ASN A 254 3.35 26.24 -21.63
C ASN A 254 1.97 26.57 -22.22
N GLN A 255 0.88 26.10 -21.60
CA GLN A 255 -0.49 26.43 -22.00
C GLN A 255 -0.93 27.80 -21.46
N SER A 256 -0.41 28.22 -20.29
CA SER A 256 -0.75 29.49 -19.66
C SER A 256 -0.03 30.70 -20.28
N ILE A 257 1.15 30.51 -20.90
CA ILE A 257 1.94 31.59 -21.51
C ILE A 257 1.60 31.73 -23.01
N GLY A 258 0.80 32.75 -23.33
CA GLY A 258 0.42 33.11 -24.69
C GLY A 258 1.48 33.87 -25.50
N ASP A 259 2.77 33.50 -25.48
CA ASP A 259 3.73 33.85 -26.55
C ASP A 259 5.08 33.08 -26.37
N PRO A 260 5.61 32.38 -27.39
CA PRO A 260 6.85 31.60 -27.27
C PRO A 260 8.14 32.40 -27.00
N LEU A 261 8.09 33.74 -27.00
CA LEU A 261 9.26 34.61 -26.83
C LEU A 261 9.54 34.99 -25.36
N GLU A 262 8.59 34.80 -24.43
CA GLU A 262 8.82 34.97 -22.98
C GLU A 262 9.35 33.69 -22.30
N ILE A 263 9.46 32.58 -23.04
CA ILE A 263 9.97 31.27 -22.59
C ILE A 263 11.42 31.35 -22.07
N ALA A 264 12.17 32.41 -22.42
CA ALA A 264 13.62 32.46 -22.24
C ALA A 264 14.13 33.02 -20.90
N GLU A 265 13.29 33.61 -20.04
CA GLU A 265 13.78 34.30 -18.82
C GLU A 265 13.43 33.61 -17.48
N TYR A 266 12.50 32.65 -17.46
CA TYR A 266 12.35 31.78 -16.30
C TYR A 266 13.25 30.56 -16.49
N GLN A 267 14.29 30.44 -15.67
CA GLN A 267 14.96 29.17 -15.39
C GLN A 267 13.89 28.20 -14.84
N ASN A 268 13.15 27.56 -15.73
CA ASN A 268 12.01 26.76 -15.36
C ASN A 268 12.54 25.47 -14.72
N SER A 269 12.52 25.43 -13.38
CA SER A 269 13.06 24.35 -12.56
C SER A 269 12.44 22.99 -12.92
N TYR A 270 11.26 22.98 -13.52
CA TYR A 270 10.59 21.76 -14.01
C TYR A 270 11.36 21.11 -15.17
N PHE A 271 11.97 21.89 -16.07
CA PHE A 271 12.80 21.32 -17.14
C PHE A 271 14.08 20.68 -16.61
N SER A 272 14.69 21.24 -15.55
CA SER A 272 15.83 20.60 -14.89
C SER A 272 15.42 19.28 -14.23
N ILE A 273 14.29 19.26 -13.50
CA ILE A 273 13.77 18.03 -12.87
C ILE A 273 13.44 17.00 -13.95
N LEU A 274 12.80 17.41 -15.05
CA LEU A 274 12.48 16.53 -16.16
C LEU A 274 13.74 15.92 -16.81
N THR A 275 14.73 16.76 -17.12
CA THR A 275 15.96 16.29 -17.76
C THR A 275 16.75 15.36 -16.84
N GLU A 276 16.87 15.71 -15.56
CA GLU A 276 17.60 14.92 -14.58
C GLU A 276 16.89 13.59 -14.29
N SER A 277 15.57 13.59 -14.14
CA SER A 277 14.77 12.38 -13.94
C SER A 277 14.84 11.44 -15.13
N GLN A 278 14.74 11.94 -16.37
CA GLN A 278 14.90 11.13 -17.58
C GLN A 278 16.29 10.49 -17.68
N SER A 279 17.36 11.25 -17.40
CA SER A 279 18.73 10.71 -17.41
C SER A 279 18.90 9.59 -16.37
N ASN A 280 18.43 9.78 -15.15
CA ASN A 280 18.49 8.76 -14.10
C ASN A 280 17.63 7.54 -14.44
N LEU A 281 16.49 7.73 -15.10
CA LEU A 281 15.63 6.63 -15.56
C LEU A 281 16.34 5.78 -16.62
N GLU A 282 17.05 6.37 -17.58
CA GLU A 282 17.84 5.64 -18.59
C GLU A 282 18.95 4.79 -17.94
N GLU A 283 19.67 5.35 -16.97
CA GLU A 283 20.70 4.62 -16.21
C GLU A 283 20.12 3.46 -15.40
N TRP A 284 18.97 3.69 -14.76
CA TRP A 284 18.23 2.65 -14.04
C TRP A 284 17.81 1.52 -14.98
N GLN A 285 17.24 1.85 -16.14
CA GLN A 285 16.81 0.85 -17.14
C GLN A 285 18.00 0.03 -17.66
N ALA A 286 19.13 0.68 -17.93
CA ALA A 286 20.36 -0.01 -18.34
C ALA A 286 20.84 -0.99 -17.26
N THR A 287 20.82 -0.57 -16.00
CA THR A 287 21.23 -1.38 -14.84
C THR A 287 20.32 -2.59 -14.65
N VAL A 288 18.99 -2.39 -14.65
CA VAL A 288 18.02 -3.48 -14.52
C VAL A 288 18.17 -4.49 -15.67
N ASN A 289 18.34 -4.01 -16.90
CA ASN A 289 18.55 -4.89 -18.06
C ASN A 289 19.83 -5.74 -17.94
N GLN A 290 20.91 -5.18 -17.38
CA GLN A 290 22.13 -5.95 -17.12
C GLN A 290 21.93 -7.01 -16.03
N LEU A 291 21.24 -6.66 -14.94
CA LEU A 291 20.94 -7.58 -13.85
C LEU A 291 19.98 -8.70 -14.27
N GLU A 292 18.95 -8.42 -15.07
CA GLU A 292 18.07 -9.46 -15.64
C GLU A 292 18.82 -10.40 -16.59
N LYS A 293 19.77 -9.87 -17.39
CA LYS A 293 20.66 -10.72 -18.20
C LYS A 293 21.56 -11.59 -17.32
N ALA A 294 22.07 -11.06 -16.20
CA ALA A 294 22.86 -11.82 -15.24
C ALA A 294 22.02 -12.92 -14.58
N ARG A 295 20.81 -12.60 -14.11
CA ARG A 295 19.84 -13.56 -13.54
C ARG A 295 19.58 -14.74 -14.47
N ARG A 296 19.42 -14.51 -15.78
CA ARG A 296 19.20 -15.60 -16.77
C ARG A 296 20.43 -16.47 -17.02
N LYS A 297 21.64 -15.95 -16.78
CA LYS A 297 22.91 -16.67 -17.06
C LYS A 297 23.47 -17.38 -15.83
N THR A 298 23.21 -16.86 -14.64
CA THR A 298 23.70 -17.42 -13.38
C THR A 298 22.82 -18.60 -12.96
N ASN A 299 23.42 -19.77 -12.86
CA ASN A 299 22.74 -20.95 -12.32
C ASN A 299 22.93 -21.01 -10.79
N PRO A 300 21.86 -21.02 -9.98
CA PRO A 300 21.97 -21.08 -8.51
C PRO A 300 22.66 -22.35 -7.99
N HIS A 301 22.74 -23.43 -8.78
CA HIS A 301 23.52 -24.62 -8.43
C HIS A 301 25.04 -24.42 -8.48
N HIS A 302 25.50 -23.45 -9.27
CA HIS A 302 26.93 -23.16 -9.43
C HIS A 302 27.36 -21.94 -8.62
N ASP A 303 26.53 -20.89 -8.58
CA ASP A 303 26.83 -19.65 -7.86
C ASP A 303 25.59 -19.08 -7.20
N LEU A 304 25.24 -19.67 -6.05
CA LEU A 304 24.09 -19.27 -5.24
C LEU A 304 24.20 -17.84 -4.71
N GLN A 305 25.41 -17.43 -4.27
CA GLN A 305 25.61 -16.12 -3.63
C GLN A 305 25.44 -14.98 -4.64
N SER A 306 26.00 -15.12 -5.85
CA SER A 306 25.78 -14.13 -6.91
C SER A 306 24.31 -14.10 -7.34
N TYR A 307 23.65 -15.27 -7.45
CA TYR A 307 22.23 -15.34 -7.81
C TYR A 307 21.36 -14.57 -6.80
N ILE A 308 21.52 -14.85 -5.51
CA ILE A 308 20.79 -14.16 -4.43
C ILE A 308 21.10 -12.66 -4.43
N SER A 309 22.36 -12.27 -4.66
CA SER A 309 22.75 -10.85 -4.72
C SER A 309 22.07 -10.12 -5.89
N ILE A 310 21.98 -10.76 -7.06
CA ILE A 310 21.25 -10.23 -8.22
C ILE A 310 19.77 -10.06 -7.89
N LEU A 311 19.12 -11.06 -7.28
CA LEU A 311 17.71 -10.96 -6.88
C LEU A 311 17.49 -9.85 -5.86
N LYS A 312 18.37 -9.70 -4.86
CA LYS A 312 18.30 -8.60 -3.87
C LYS A 312 18.38 -7.24 -4.54
N ALA A 313 19.31 -7.06 -5.50
CA ALA A 313 19.45 -5.82 -6.25
C ALA A 313 18.22 -5.53 -7.12
N LEU A 314 17.73 -6.51 -7.90
CA LEU A 314 16.53 -6.37 -8.72
C LEU A 314 15.29 -6.05 -7.88
N LYS A 315 15.11 -6.75 -6.75
CA LYS A 315 14.00 -6.51 -5.82
C LYS A 315 13.98 -5.04 -5.37
N LYS A 316 15.13 -4.52 -4.94
CA LYS A 316 15.27 -3.12 -4.51
C LYS A 316 14.98 -2.16 -5.66
N LEU A 317 15.65 -2.34 -6.80
CA LEU A 317 15.49 -1.47 -7.97
C LEU A 317 14.05 -1.40 -8.48
N TYR A 318 13.32 -2.53 -8.48
CA TYR A 318 11.91 -2.53 -8.85
C TYR A 318 11.02 -1.88 -7.78
N PHE A 319 11.31 -2.07 -6.50
CA PHE A 319 10.54 -1.45 -5.42
C PHE A 319 10.69 0.08 -5.44
N ASP A 320 11.92 0.57 -5.60
CA ASP A 320 12.25 2.00 -5.60
C ASP A 320 11.63 2.75 -6.80
N GLN A 321 11.24 2.05 -7.89
CA GLN A 321 10.49 2.61 -9.03
C GLN A 321 9.00 2.28 -9.01
N ASP A 322 8.41 1.97 -7.85
CA ASP A 322 7.00 1.61 -7.68
C ASP A 322 6.54 0.39 -8.53
N GLN A 323 7.48 -0.42 -9.05
CA GLN A 323 7.19 -1.67 -9.76
C GLN A 323 6.99 -2.82 -8.75
N TYR A 324 6.05 -2.62 -7.82
CA TYR A 324 5.80 -3.48 -6.67
C TYR A 324 5.54 -4.93 -7.05
N GLY A 325 4.71 -5.18 -8.07
CA GLY A 325 4.45 -6.53 -8.58
C GLY A 325 5.70 -7.28 -9.06
N LYS A 326 6.62 -6.60 -9.76
CA LYS A 326 7.90 -7.20 -10.16
C LYS A 326 8.81 -7.43 -8.96
N SER A 327 8.88 -6.47 -8.03
CA SER A 327 9.64 -6.61 -6.79
C SER A 327 9.17 -7.82 -5.98
N ALA A 328 7.85 -7.98 -5.81
CA ALA A 328 7.25 -9.10 -5.10
C ALA A 328 7.55 -10.44 -5.76
N ARG A 329 7.47 -10.54 -7.10
CA ARG A 329 7.83 -11.76 -7.85
C ARG A 329 9.32 -12.13 -7.68
N VAL A 330 10.22 -11.14 -7.69
CA VAL A 330 11.65 -11.36 -7.44
C VAL A 330 11.91 -11.77 -5.99
N LYS A 331 11.20 -11.17 -5.03
CA LYS A 331 11.26 -11.54 -3.60
C LYS A 331 10.82 -12.99 -3.39
N GLU A 332 9.74 -13.42 -4.02
CA GLU A 332 9.24 -14.80 -3.95
C GLU A 332 10.21 -15.81 -4.56
N GLU A 333 10.84 -15.47 -5.69
CA GLU A 333 11.91 -16.30 -6.22
C GLU A 333 13.10 -16.38 -5.25
N GLN A 334 13.49 -15.26 -4.65
CA GLN A 334 14.58 -15.22 -3.66
C GLN A 334 14.26 -16.17 -2.49
N LEU A 335 13.07 -16.07 -1.89
CA LEU A 335 12.64 -16.93 -0.80
C LEU A 335 12.64 -18.41 -1.18
N ARG A 336 12.13 -18.72 -2.38
CA ARG A 336 12.09 -20.10 -2.90
C ARG A 336 13.49 -20.67 -3.07
N VAL A 337 14.43 -19.90 -3.63
CA VAL A 337 15.81 -20.33 -3.82
C VAL A 337 16.51 -20.47 -2.47
N GLU A 338 16.39 -19.48 -1.58
CA GLU A 338 16.96 -19.57 -0.23
C GLU A 338 16.45 -20.80 0.51
N HIS A 339 15.15 -21.11 0.41
CA HIS A 339 14.58 -22.33 0.97
C HIS A 339 15.14 -23.61 0.31
N GLN A 340 15.18 -23.69 -1.01
CA GLN A 340 15.68 -24.87 -1.74
C GLN A 340 17.12 -25.24 -1.36
N TYR A 341 17.98 -24.24 -1.13
CA TYR A 341 19.38 -24.46 -0.74
C TYR A 341 19.59 -24.49 0.79
N GLY A 342 18.52 -24.45 1.58
CA GLY A 342 18.59 -24.54 3.05
C GLY A 342 19.15 -23.30 3.73
N LEU A 343 18.96 -22.11 3.15
CA LEU A 343 19.22 -20.82 3.81
C LEU A 343 17.98 -20.32 4.59
N LYS A 344 16.78 -20.78 4.23
CA LYS A 344 15.55 -20.59 5.01
C LYS A 344 14.93 -21.93 5.37
N ALA A 345 14.39 -22.01 6.59
CA ALA A 345 13.76 -23.22 7.12
C ALA A 345 12.27 -23.35 6.72
N PHE A 346 11.61 -22.23 6.45
CA PHE A 346 10.17 -22.15 6.21
C PHE A 346 9.89 -21.37 4.93
N ILE A 347 8.82 -21.76 4.21
CA ILE A 347 8.42 -21.17 2.92
C ILE A 347 7.19 -20.26 3.03
N GLY A 348 6.56 -20.19 4.20
CA GLY A 348 5.36 -19.40 4.45
C GLY A 348 4.11 -20.04 3.84
N ILE A 349 3.26 -19.22 3.21
CA ILE A 349 1.92 -19.64 2.78
C ILE A 349 1.88 -20.35 1.43
N ASN A 350 2.96 -20.26 0.66
CA ASN A 350 3.05 -20.82 -0.68
C ASN A 350 3.18 -22.34 -0.63
N PRO A 351 2.52 -23.06 -1.57
CA PRO A 351 2.64 -24.51 -1.63
C PRO A 351 4.08 -24.91 -1.94
N LEU A 352 4.51 -26.03 -1.37
CA LEU A 352 5.84 -26.57 -1.64
C LEU A 352 5.99 -26.85 -3.13
N GLN A 353 7.13 -26.47 -3.69
CA GLN A 353 7.51 -26.75 -5.07
C GLN A 353 8.44 -27.97 -5.13
N PRO A 354 8.39 -28.77 -6.20
CA PRO A 354 9.34 -29.86 -6.39
C PRO A 354 10.78 -29.32 -6.42
N GLN A 355 11.70 -30.02 -5.76
CA GLN A 355 13.12 -29.68 -5.77
C GLN A 355 13.78 -30.30 -7.00
N GLN A 356 14.75 -29.60 -7.60
CA GLN A 356 15.58 -30.13 -8.69
C GLN A 356 17.02 -30.31 -8.21
N ASN A 357 17.67 -31.38 -8.64
CA ASN A 357 19.11 -31.54 -8.47
C ASN A 357 19.89 -30.89 -9.63
N SER A 358 21.23 -30.97 -9.58
CA SER A 358 22.13 -30.43 -10.60
C SER A 358 21.88 -30.98 -12.01
N ASP A 359 21.26 -32.15 -12.11
CA ASP A 359 20.93 -32.82 -13.39
C ASP A 359 19.48 -32.56 -13.83
N ASN A 360 18.79 -31.61 -13.18
CA ASN A 360 17.38 -31.25 -13.39
C ASN A 360 16.37 -32.39 -13.09
N ASN A 361 16.77 -33.43 -12.37
CA ASN A 361 15.84 -34.47 -11.91
C ASN A 361 15.02 -33.96 -10.73
N LEU A 362 13.72 -34.26 -10.75
CA LEU A 362 12.79 -33.90 -9.69
C LEU A 362 13.04 -34.78 -8.46
N ILE A 363 13.12 -34.15 -7.29
CA ILE A 363 13.34 -34.81 -6.01
C ILE A 363 12.25 -34.37 -5.03
N VAL A 364 11.76 -35.35 -4.25
CA VAL A 364 10.84 -35.11 -3.14
C VAL A 364 11.50 -34.17 -2.11
N PRO A 365 10.87 -33.01 -1.81
CA PRO A 365 11.40 -32.04 -0.87
C PRO A 365 11.66 -32.61 0.51
N ARG A 366 12.55 -31.95 1.24
CA ARG A 366 12.99 -32.36 2.58
C ARG A 366 11.83 -32.32 3.57
N GLU A 367 10.93 -31.37 3.41
CA GLU A 367 9.76 -31.16 4.27
C GLU A 367 8.84 -32.37 4.23
N ILE A 368 8.64 -32.98 3.05
CA ILE A 368 7.84 -34.20 2.91
C ILE A 368 8.51 -35.38 3.64
N LYS A 369 9.84 -35.48 3.58
CA LYS A 369 10.60 -36.53 4.29
C LYS A 369 10.56 -36.35 5.80
N VAL A 370 10.78 -35.14 6.28
CA VAL A 370 10.85 -34.78 7.71
C VAL A 370 9.47 -34.80 8.38
N SER A 371 8.41 -34.45 7.64
CA SER A 371 7.04 -34.41 8.19
C SER A 371 6.36 -35.77 8.33
N GLY A 372 7.03 -36.88 7.99
CA GLY A 372 6.42 -38.22 7.97
C GLY A 372 5.49 -38.47 6.78
N ARG A 373 5.32 -37.49 5.89
CA ARG A 373 4.50 -37.58 4.66
C ARG A 373 5.08 -38.51 3.60
N LEU A 374 6.29 -39.02 3.81
CA LEU A 374 6.88 -40.03 2.93
C LEU A 374 6.09 -41.35 2.95
N GLU A 375 5.52 -41.73 4.09
CA GLU A 375 4.65 -42.91 4.18
C GLU A 375 3.35 -42.67 3.41
N ASP A 376 2.74 -41.49 3.57
CA ASP A 376 1.55 -41.09 2.81
C ASP A 376 1.79 -41.15 1.31
N LEU A 377 2.93 -40.61 0.87
CA LEU A 377 3.35 -40.63 -0.53
C LEU A 377 3.50 -42.06 -1.06
N ASN A 378 4.21 -42.92 -0.34
CA ASN A 378 4.44 -44.31 -0.75
C ASN A 378 3.12 -45.10 -0.85
N ASN A 379 2.20 -44.89 0.11
CA ASN A 379 0.88 -45.52 0.10
C ASN A 379 0.05 -45.06 -1.11
N LEU A 380 0.06 -43.76 -1.42
CA LEU A 380 -0.65 -43.20 -2.58
C LEU A 380 -0.08 -43.74 -3.90
N VAL A 381 1.25 -43.79 -4.04
CA VAL A 381 1.91 -44.38 -5.22
C VAL A 381 1.54 -45.86 -5.36
N GLY A 382 1.53 -46.61 -4.25
CA GLY A 382 1.09 -48.01 -4.22
C GLY A 382 -0.36 -48.19 -4.69
N ARG A 383 -1.29 -47.33 -4.22
CA ARG A 383 -2.69 -47.35 -4.68
C ARG A 383 -2.79 -47.06 -6.18
N ILE A 384 -2.09 -46.05 -6.69
CA ILE A 384 -2.10 -45.68 -8.13
C ILE A 384 -1.59 -46.83 -9.01
N LYS A 385 -0.52 -47.51 -8.61
CA LYS A 385 0.05 -48.65 -9.34
C LYS A 385 -0.85 -49.90 -9.27
N SER A 386 -1.71 -50.01 -8.26
CA SER A 386 -2.61 -51.15 -8.12
C SER A 386 -3.68 -51.18 -9.23
N GLN A 387 -4.11 -52.38 -9.62
CA GLN A 387 -5.25 -52.53 -10.54
C GLN A 387 -6.59 -52.24 -9.85
N GLU A 388 -6.66 -52.45 -8.54
CA GLU A 388 -7.90 -52.34 -7.74
C GLU A 388 -8.38 -50.90 -7.58
N HIS A 389 -7.48 -49.94 -7.36
CA HIS A 389 -7.87 -48.56 -7.06
C HIS A 389 -7.96 -47.73 -8.34
N LYS A 390 -9.16 -47.57 -8.92
CA LYS A 390 -9.41 -46.69 -10.09
C LYS A 390 -9.56 -45.22 -9.69
N LEU A 391 -10.18 -44.98 -8.53
CA LEU A 391 -10.41 -43.66 -7.94
C LEU A 391 -9.76 -43.58 -6.56
N ILE A 392 -9.03 -42.51 -6.30
CA ILE A 392 -8.44 -42.19 -5.00
C ILE A 392 -8.89 -40.79 -4.61
N VAL A 393 -9.39 -40.63 -3.39
CA VAL A 393 -9.85 -39.33 -2.87
C VAL A 393 -9.01 -38.97 -1.67
N ILE A 394 -8.06 -38.04 -1.88
CA ILE A 394 -7.27 -37.44 -0.81
C ILE A 394 -8.13 -36.39 -0.12
N HIS A 395 -8.38 -36.56 1.18
CA HIS A 395 -9.17 -35.61 1.95
C HIS A 395 -8.54 -35.20 3.27
N GLY A 396 -8.90 -34.02 3.74
CA GLY A 396 -8.38 -33.42 4.97
C GLY A 396 -8.84 -31.97 5.11
N VAL A 397 -8.64 -31.36 6.27
CA VAL A 397 -9.05 -29.96 6.49
C VAL A 397 -8.26 -28.98 5.60
N SER A 398 -8.68 -27.72 5.52
CA SER A 398 -7.94 -26.69 4.78
C SER A 398 -6.55 -26.50 5.40
N GLY A 399 -5.50 -26.38 4.58
CA GLY A 399 -4.14 -26.11 5.08
C GLY A 399 -3.33 -27.32 5.56
N VAL A 400 -3.86 -28.56 5.53
CA VAL A 400 -3.10 -29.77 5.94
C VAL A 400 -1.95 -30.17 4.99
N GLY A 401 -1.77 -29.45 3.89
CA GLY A 401 -0.70 -29.73 2.92
C GLY A 401 -1.06 -30.69 1.79
N LYS A 402 -2.36 -30.91 1.48
CA LYS A 402 -2.79 -31.77 0.34
C LYS A 402 -2.14 -31.36 -0.99
N SER A 403 -2.28 -30.09 -1.37
CA SER A 403 -1.69 -29.56 -2.61
C SER A 403 -0.17 -29.63 -2.61
N SER A 404 0.48 -29.44 -1.45
CA SER A 404 1.93 -29.62 -1.32
C SER A 404 2.33 -31.08 -1.54
N LEU A 405 1.65 -32.03 -0.89
CA LEU A 405 1.90 -33.47 -1.05
C LEU A 405 1.74 -33.92 -2.52
N ILE A 406 0.73 -33.38 -3.22
CA ILE A 406 0.48 -33.69 -4.62
C ILE A 406 1.54 -33.08 -5.54
N ASN A 407 1.76 -31.78 -5.45
CA ASN A 407 2.58 -31.04 -6.42
C ASN A 407 4.08 -31.29 -6.24
N SER A 408 4.55 -31.41 -5.00
CA SER A 408 5.98 -31.59 -4.71
C SER A 408 6.36 -33.00 -4.27
N GLY A 409 5.39 -33.85 -3.92
CA GLY A 409 5.63 -35.26 -3.62
C GLY A 409 5.17 -36.17 -4.77
N LEU A 410 3.85 -36.34 -4.89
CA LEU A 410 3.22 -37.35 -5.73
C LEU A 410 3.59 -37.23 -7.21
N ILE A 411 3.40 -36.05 -7.81
CA ILE A 411 3.69 -35.83 -9.24
C ILE A 411 5.17 -36.10 -9.55
N PRO A 412 6.15 -35.51 -8.83
CA PRO A 412 7.57 -35.82 -8.99
C PRO A 412 7.91 -37.31 -8.89
N THR A 413 7.38 -38.00 -7.88
CA THR A 413 7.64 -39.43 -7.68
C THR A 413 7.12 -40.26 -8.85
N LEU A 414 5.88 -40.01 -9.30
CA LEU A 414 5.31 -40.72 -10.46
C LEU A 414 6.11 -40.48 -11.75
N LEU A 415 6.65 -39.27 -11.95
CA LEU A 415 7.48 -38.96 -13.11
C LEU A 415 8.86 -39.63 -13.05
N ALA A 416 9.45 -39.78 -11.86
CA ALA A 416 10.76 -40.40 -11.68
C ALA A 416 10.73 -41.93 -11.92
N GLU A 417 9.63 -42.59 -11.55
CA GLU A 417 9.41 -44.04 -11.72
C GLU A 417 9.42 -44.50 -13.19
N ASN A 418 9.21 -43.59 -14.14
CA ASN A 418 9.30 -43.85 -15.58
C ASN A 418 10.69 -44.31 -16.05
N SER A 419 11.70 -44.22 -15.17
CA SER A 419 13.09 -44.59 -15.46
C SER A 419 13.36 -46.10 -15.30
N ASP A 420 12.57 -46.80 -14.46
CA ASP A 420 12.90 -48.15 -13.96
C ASP A 420 11.87 -49.25 -14.31
N GLU A 421 10.62 -48.91 -14.68
CA GLU A 421 9.55 -49.89 -14.97
C GLU A 421 9.06 -49.87 -16.44
N ASN A 422 8.58 -51.02 -16.95
CA ASN A 422 8.01 -51.19 -18.30
C ASN A 422 6.67 -50.46 -18.54
N GLN A 423 6.16 -49.71 -17.56
CA GLN A 423 4.88 -48.99 -17.60
C GLN A 423 5.12 -47.50 -17.35
N GLU A 424 4.91 -46.67 -18.37
CA GLU A 424 5.09 -45.22 -18.27
C GLU A 424 3.88 -44.59 -17.56
N ILE A 425 4.08 -43.83 -16.48
CA ILE A 425 3.05 -43.09 -15.76
C ILE A 425 3.08 -41.62 -16.18
N SER A 426 1.94 -41.10 -16.65
CA SER A 426 1.78 -39.69 -17.00
C SER A 426 0.73 -39.02 -16.09
N PRO A 427 1.16 -38.27 -15.06
CA PRO A 427 0.26 -37.46 -14.26
C PRO A 427 -0.21 -36.21 -15.04
N ILE A 428 -1.50 -35.89 -14.94
CA ILE A 428 -2.14 -34.74 -15.56
C ILE A 428 -2.86 -33.98 -14.46
N LEU A 429 -2.34 -32.81 -14.07
CA LEU A 429 -2.89 -31.98 -13.01
C LEU A 429 -3.94 -31.00 -13.55
N LEU A 430 -5.10 -30.97 -12.91
CA LEU A 430 -6.15 -29.98 -13.10
C LEU A 430 -6.32 -29.15 -11.82
N ARG A 431 -6.29 -27.83 -11.98
CA ARG A 431 -6.60 -26.87 -10.91
C ARG A 431 -7.58 -25.76 -11.32
N VAL A 432 -7.92 -25.66 -12.61
CA VAL A 432 -8.79 -24.62 -13.15
C VAL A 432 -10.10 -25.25 -13.62
N TYR A 433 -11.15 -25.11 -12.81
CA TYR A 433 -12.46 -25.74 -13.04
C TYR A 433 -13.38 -24.94 -13.97
N THR A 434 -12.89 -23.83 -14.52
CA THR A 434 -13.55 -23.01 -15.54
C THR A 434 -13.05 -23.32 -16.95
N ASP A 435 -11.85 -23.90 -17.10
CA ASP A 435 -11.20 -24.05 -18.41
C ASP A 435 -11.97 -24.92 -19.39
N TRP A 436 -12.71 -25.90 -18.89
CA TRP A 436 -13.54 -26.79 -19.70
C TRP A 436 -14.90 -26.19 -20.08
N MET A 437 -15.29 -25.08 -19.46
CA MET A 437 -16.49 -24.31 -19.81
C MET A 437 -16.20 -23.22 -20.86
N ARG A 438 -14.92 -22.95 -21.15
CA ARG A 438 -14.49 -21.97 -22.14
C ARG A 438 -14.73 -22.49 -23.57
N ASN A 439 -14.81 -21.58 -24.53
CA ASN A 439 -14.97 -21.93 -25.94
C ASN A 439 -13.87 -22.92 -26.37
N SER A 440 -14.25 -23.88 -27.22
CA SER A 440 -13.41 -25.01 -27.63
C SER A 440 -12.20 -24.56 -28.47
N ASP A 441 -11.10 -24.20 -27.81
CA ASP A 441 -9.77 -24.03 -28.41
C ASP A 441 -8.84 -25.15 -27.95
N SER A 442 -7.81 -25.47 -28.73
CA SER A 442 -6.83 -26.53 -28.41
C SER A 442 -6.02 -26.28 -27.13
N ALA A 443 -6.06 -25.06 -26.58
CA ALA A 443 -5.44 -24.67 -25.31
C ALA A 443 -6.40 -24.73 -24.10
N THR A 444 -7.70 -24.96 -24.33
CA THR A 444 -8.73 -25.08 -23.29
C THR A 444 -9.01 -26.55 -22.97
N TRP A 445 -9.44 -26.84 -21.75
CA TRP A 445 -9.64 -28.21 -21.27
C TRP A 445 -11.00 -28.78 -21.73
N ASN A 446 -11.25 -28.82 -23.04
CA ASN A 446 -12.50 -29.39 -23.56
C ASN A 446 -12.61 -30.87 -23.16
N LEU A 447 -13.58 -31.21 -22.30
CA LEU A 447 -13.73 -32.56 -21.72
C LEU A 447 -13.84 -33.64 -22.81
N GLU A 448 -14.58 -33.37 -23.88
CA GLU A 448 -14.77 -34.31 -24.99
C GLU A 448 -13.46 -34.54 -25.75
N TYR A 449 -12.73 -33.46 -26.07
CA TYR A 449 -11.44 -33.54 -26.73
C TYR A 449 -10.39 -34.26 -25.89
N VAL A 450 -10.34 -33.97 -24.58
CA VAL A 450 -9.45 -34.64 -23.63
C VAL A 450 -9.76 -36.13 -23.58
N LEU A 451 -11.04 -36.49 -23.47
CA LEU A 451 -11.48 -37.88 -23.44
C LEU A 451 -11.16 -38.62 -24.75
N GLU A 452 -11.41 -38.01 -25.91
CA GLU A 452 -11.00 -38.56 -27.20
C GLU A 452 -9.50 -38.75 -27.30
N THR A 453 -8.72 -37.81 -26.79
CA THR A 453 -7.26 -37.87 -26.79
C THR A 453 -6.76 -39.00 -25.89
N LEU A 454 -7.37 -39.19 -24.71
CA LEU A 454 -7.09 -40.33 -23.82
C LEU A 454 -7.40 -41.66 -24.54
N ARG A 455 -8.57 -41.77 -25.20
CA ARG A 455 -8.97 -42.96 -25.96
C ARG A 455 -8.02 -43.26 -27.12
N LYS A 456 -7.60 -42.26 -27.90
CA LYS A 456 -6.66 -42.41 -29.03
C LYS A 456 -5.26 -42.85 -28.58
N ASN A 457 -4.85 -42.47 -27.37
CA ASN A 457 -3.53 -42.79 -26.82
C ASN A 457 -3.45 -44.16 -26.10
N HIS A 458 -4.51 -44.97 -26.14
CA HIS A 458 -4.59 -46.30 -25.52
C HIS A 458 -3.51 -47.29 -26.00
N GLN A 459 -2.92 -47.09 -27.19
CA GLN A 459 -1.99 -48.05 -27.82
C GLN A 459 -0.58 -48.08 -27.19
N LYS A 460 -0.24 -47.17 -26.29
CA LYS A 460 1.04 -47.16 -25.56
C LYS A 460 0.79 -47.68 -24.14
N ASN A 461 1.65 -48.55 -23.62
CA ASN A 461 1.60 -49.11 -22.26
C ASN A 461 1.82 -48.03 -21.17
N ASN A 462 0.94 -47.04 -21.13
CA ASN A 462 1.12 -45.79 -20.41
C ASN A 462 -0.12 -45.52 -19.54
N LEU A 463 0.09 -45.50 -18.22
CA LEU A 463 -0.92 -45.20 -17.21
C LEU A 463 -1.12 -43.68 -17.12
N LYS A 464 -2.34 -43.22 -17.39
CA LYS A 464 -2.72 -41.80 -17.23
C LYS A 464 -3.31 -41.58 -15.85
N VAL A 465 -2.78 -40.62 -15.10
CA VAL A 465 -3.28 -40.29 -13.76
C VAL A 465 -3.83 -38.87 -13.80
N LEU A 466 -5.16 -38.74 -13.85
CA LEU A 466 -5.85 -37.45 -13.77
C LEU A 466 -5.91 -37.01 -12.31
N ILE A 467 -5.29 -35.89 -11.98
CA ILE A 467 -5.22 -35.35 -10.61
C ILE A 467 -6.02 -34.06 -10.57
N LEU A 468 -7.14 -34.05 -9.88
CA LEU A 468 -7.99 -32.88 -9.68
C LEU A 468 -7.72 -32.35 -8.27
N ASP A 469 -6.90 -31.31 -8.17
CA ASP A 469 -6.59 -30.68 -6.88
C ASP A 469 -7.59 -29.57 -6.54
N GLN A 470 -7.84 -29.37 -5.25
CA GLN A 470 -8.84 -28.43 -4.72
C GLN A 470 -10.22 -28.62 -5.37
N PHE A 471 -10.70 -29.86 -5.43
CA PHE A 471 -11.96 -30.23 -6.09
C PHE A 471 -13.16 -29.49 -5.52
N GLU A 472 -13.08 -28.98 -4.28
CA GLU A 472 -14.11 -28.12 -3.71
C GLU A 472 -14.39 -26.84 -4.52
N GLU A 473 -13.41 -26.31 -5.25
CA GLU A 473 -13.59 -25.07 -6.03
C GLU A 473 -14.57 -25.25 -7.19
N LEU A 474 -14.78 -26.48 -7.68
CA LEU A 474 -15.85 -26.80 -8.62
C LEU A 474 -17.20 -26.34 -8.08
N PHE A 475 -17.48 -26.52 -6.80
CA PHE A 475 -18.78 -26.19 -6.21
C PHE A 475 -18.95 -24.69 -6.00
N THR A 476 -17.84 -23.95 -5.88
CA THR A 476 -17.84 -22.48 -5.84
C THR A 476 -18.17 -21.89 -7.20
N VAL A 477 -17.48 -22.35 -8.25
CA VAL A 477 -17.62 -21.83 -9.62
C VAL A 477 -18.89 -22.35 -10.30
N CYS A 478 -19.26 -23.61 -10.05
CA CYS A 478 -20.45 -24.27 -10.60
C CYS A 478 -21.47 -24.56 -9.49
N PRO A 479 -22.19 -23.56 -8.97
CA PRO A 479 -23.12 -23.74 -7.85
C PRO A 479 -24.34 -24.60 -8.22
N LYS A 480 -24.73 -24.63 -9.50
CA LYS A 480 -25.90 -25.39 -9.95
C LYS A 480 -25.49 -26.79 -10.41
N LEU A 481 -26.30 -27.79 -10.04
CA LEU A 481 -26.09 -29.18 -10.44
C LEU A 481 -25.91 -29.35 -11.96
N ALA A 482 -26.75 -28.67 -12.75
CA ALA A 482 -26.71 -28.75 -14.22
C ALA A 482 -25.35 -28.35 -14.82
N GLN A 483 -24.61 -27.46 -14.15
CA GLN A 483 -23.27 -27.06 -14.56
C GLN A 483 -22.24 -28.16 -14.23
N ARG A 484 -22.44 -28.96 -13.19
CA ARG A 484 -21.49 -30.00 -12.76
C ARG A 484 -21.62 -31.32 -13.52
N LEU A 485 -22.81 -31.61 -14.06
CA LEU A 485 -23.10 -32.87 -14.77
C LEU A 485 -22.09 -33.24 -15.87
N PRO A 486 -21.62 -32.33 -16.74
CA PRO A 486 -20.62 -32.67 -17.76
C PRO A 486 -19.33 -33.23 -17.17
N LEU A 487 -18.84 -32.64 -16.07
CA LEU A 487 -17.63 -33.11 -15.40
C LEU A 487 -17.86 -34.45 -14.70
N TYR A 488 -19.02 -34.67 -14.09
CA TYR A 488 -19.36 -35.97 -13.49
C TYR A 488 -19.39 -37.08 -14.54
N GLN A 489 -19.99 -36.81 -15.70
CA GLN A 489 -20.01 -37.76 -16.82
C GLN A 489 -18.59 -38.01 -17.35
N PHE A 490 -17.79 -36.96 -17.49
CA PHE A 490 -16.38 -37.10 -17.89
C PHE A 490 -15.59 -37.99 -16.92
N LEU A 491 -15.75 -37.82 -15.60
CA LEU A 491 -15.09 -38.66 -14.61
C LEU A 491 -15.50 -40.13 -14.75
N TYR A 492 -16.79 -40.40 -14.96
CA TYR A 492 -17.29 -41.74 -15.25
C TYR A 492 -16.64 -42.35 -16.50
N ASP A 493 -16.63 -41.59 -17.60
CA ASP A 493 -16.05 -42.05 -18.87
C ASP A 493 -14.54 -42.28 -18.78
N CYS A 494 -13.83 -41.47 -18.00
CA CYS A 494 -12.41 -41.69 -17.71
C CYS A 494 -12.18 -42.95 -16.87
N LEU A 495 -12.95 -43.16 -15.80
CA LEU A 495 -12.81 -44.32 -14.92
C LEU A 495 -13.16 -45.66 -15.60
N ASN A 496 -13.94 -45.61 -16.68
CA ASN A 496 -14.21 -46.75 -17.55
C ASN A 496 -12.99 -47.19 -18.40
N LEU A 497 -11.95 -46.35 -18.50
CA LEU A 497 -10.72 -46.69 -19.22
C LEU A 497 -9.72 -47.33 -18.25
N ASP A 498 -9.32 -48.59 -18.48
CA ASP A 498 -8.48 -49.35 -17.53
C ASP A 498 -7.06 -48.79 -17.34
N PHE A 499 -6.59 -47.97 -18.29
CA PHE A 499 -5.30 -47.28 -18.24
C PHE A 499 -5.39 -45.84 -17.69
N VAL A 500 -6.57 -45.44 -17.19
CA VAL A 500 -6.79 -44.13 -16.57
C VAL A 500 -7.12 -44.32 -15.09
N LYS A 501 -6.46 -43.53 -14.24
CA LYS A 501 -6.72 -43.41 -12.81
C LYS A 501 -7.11 -41.98 -12.50
N VAL A 502 -7.97 -41.80 -11.51
CA VAL A 502 -8.39 -40.47 -11.04
C VAL A 502 -8.00 -40.28 -9.59
N VAL A 503 -7.35 -39.16 -9.28
CA VAL A 503 -7.04 -38.70 -7.93
C VAL A 503 -7.79 -37.39 -7.69
N LEU A 504 -8.70 -37.36 -6.73
CA LEU A 504 -9.37 -36.14 -6.29
C LEU A 504 -8.76 -35.68 -4.98
N SER A 505 -8.41 -34.40 -4.86
CA SER A 505 -8.05 -33.78 -3.59
C SER A 505 -9.14 -32.81 -3.18
N ILE A 506 -9.73 -33.06 -2.01
CA ILE A 506 -10.94 -32.36 -1.55
C ILE A 506 -10.86 -32.03 -0.06
N GLN A 507 -11.50 -30.95 0.38
CA GLN A 507 -11.72 -30.73 1.81
C GLN A 507 -12.76 -31.69 2.40
N THR A 508 -12.54 -32.14 3.64
CA THR A 508 -13.41 -33.14 4.31
C THR A 508 -14.89 -32.72 4.38
N ASN A 509 -15.17 -31.43 4.59
CA ASN A 509 -16.55 -30.90 4.63
C ASN A 509 -17.26 -30.93 3.27
N TYR A 510 -16.55 -31.15 2.16
CA TYR A 510 -17.12 -31.27 0.81
C TYR A 510 -17.29 -32.73 0.34
N LEU A 511 -16.92 -33.74 1.15
CA LEU A 511 -17.06 -35.15 0.78
C LEU A 511 -18.49 -35.56 0.40
N HIS A 512 -19.50 -34.88 0.95
CA HIS A 512 -20.90 -35.13 0.62
C HIS A 512 -21.24 -34.91 -0.87
N TYR A 513 -20.46 -34.09 -1.59
CA TYR A 513 -20.63 -33.93 -3.03
C TYR A 513 -20.21 -35.17 -3.84
N LEU A 514 -19.38 -36.06 -3.27
CA LEU A 514 -19.06 -37.33 -3.94
C LEU A 514 -20.28 -38.25 -4.02
N LEU A 515 -21.17 -38.20 -3.02
CA LEU A 515 -22.47 -38.87 -3.07
C LEU A 515 -23.42 -38.25 -4.10
N GLU A 516 -23.31 -36.93 -4.34
CA GLU A 516 -24.02 -36.31 -5.47
C GLU A 516 -23.46 -36.81 -6.81
N CYS A 517 -22.14 -36.82 -6.96
CA CYS A 517 -21.47 -37.29 -8.16
C CYS A 517 -21.86 -38.74 -8.49
N ASP A 518 -21.81 -39.63 -7.50
CA ASP A 518 -22.21 -41.03 -7.68
C ASP A 518 -23.69 -41.17 -8.03
N ARG A 519 -24.61 -40.48 -7.34
CA ARG A 519 -26.05 -40.56 -7.66
C ARG A 519 -26.39 -40.11 -9.09
N GLN A 520 -25.59 -39.22 -9.68
CA GLN A 520 -25.85 -38.70 -11.03
C GLN A 520 -25.13 -39.48 -12.13
N ALA A 521 -23.90 -39.95 -11.89
CA ALA A 521 -23.07 -40.61 -12.90
C ALA A 521 -22.87 -42.12 -12.66
N ASN A 522 -23.30 -42.66 -11.52
CA ASN A 522 -23.11 -44.04 -11.06
C ASN A 522 -21.63 -44.47 -11.04
N LEU A 523 -20.78 -43.69 -10.38
CA LEU A 523 -19.34 -43.94 -10.29
C LEU A 523 -19.01 -45.28 -9.61
N GLU A 524 -19.80 -45.71 -8.62
CA GLU A 524 -19.60 -46.98 -7.92
C GLU A 524 -19.57 -48.17 -8.88
N THR A 525 -20.30 -48.10 -10.01
CA THR A 525 -20.35 -49.17 -11.03
C THR A 525 -19.03 -49.36 -11.79
N VAL A 526 -18.21 -48.31 -11.89
CA VAL A 526 -16.94 -48.35 -12.64
C VAL A 526 -15.71 -48.47 -11.75
N ILE A 527 -15.82 -48.03 -10.48
CA ILE A 527 -14.74 -48.12 -9.49
C ILE A 527 -14.79 -49.39 -8.64
N ASN A 528 -15.91 -50.11 -8.60
CA ASN A 528 -16.14 -51.35 -7.84
C ASN A 528 -16.05 -51.24 -6.31
N TYR A 529 -16.20 -50.04 -5.76
CA TYR A 529 -16.22 -49.77 -4.32
C TYR A 529 -17.27 -48.72 -4.00
N GLU A 530 -17.80 -48.74 -2.76
CA GLU A 530 -18.63 -47.65 -2.25
C GLU A 530 -17.83 -46.34 -2.24
N ILE A 531 -18.41 -45.24 -2.70
CA ILE A 531 -17.70 -43.97 -2.99
C ILE A 531 -17.02 -43.35 -1.77
N LEU A 532 -17.50 -43.67 -0.56
CA LEU A 532 -16.94 -43.21 0.72
C LEU A 532 -16.18 -44.30 1.50
N SER A 533 -15.88 -45.44 0.87
CA SER A 533 -15.10 -46.51 1.50
C SER A 533 -13.65 -46.11 1.76
N LYS A 534 -12.98 -46.80 2.70
CA LYS A 534 -11.55 -46.58 3.02
C LYS A 534 -10.60 -46.97 1.88
N GLU A 535 -11.08 -47.74 0.91
CA GLU A 535 -10.33 -48.09 -0.29
C GLU A 535 -10.19 -46.86 -1.20
N ILE A 536 -11.27 -46.07 -1.32
CA ILE A 536 -11.25 -44.82 -2.11
C ILE A 536 -10.67 -43.66 -1.29
N LEU A 537 -11.13 -43.47 -0.06
CA LEU A 537 -10.74 -42.33 0.77
C LEU A 537 -9.32 -42.51 1.34
N TYR A 538 -8.52 -41.45 1.26
CA TYR A 538 -7.19 -41.35 1.88
C TYR A 538 -7.13 -40.07 2.73
N TYR A 539 -7.07 -40.22 4.05
CA TYR A 539 -7.09 -39.09 4.96
C TYR A 539 -5.68 -38.53 5.21
N ILE A 540 -5.53 -37.21 5.11
CA ILE A 540 -4.34 -36.46 5.51
C ILE A 540 -4.67 -35.65 6.76
N SER A 541 -4.00 -35.96 7.87
CA SER A 541 -4.20 -35.32 9.18
C SER A 541 -3.38 -34.04 9.35
N ASN A 542 -3.67 -33.25 10.39
CA ASN A 542 -2.68 -32.30 10.95
C ASN A 542 -1.53 -33.04 11.65
N PHE A 543 -0.50 -32.31 12.08
CA PHE A 543 0.62 -32.89 12.81
C PHE A 543 0.34 -33.00 14.31
N GLU A 544 0.83 -34.07 14.93
CA GLU A 544 0.83 -34.21 16.38
C GLU A 544 1.87 -33.25 17.00
N PRO A 545 1.65 -32.71 18.22
CA PRO A 545 2.56 -31.76 18.85
C PRO A 545 4.00 -32.27 18.99
N ASN A 546 4.18 -33.50 19.49
CA ASN A 546 5.52 -34.10 19.65
C ASN A 546 6.25 -34.23 18.31
N HIS A 547 5.53 -34.64 17.27
CA HIS A 547 6.07 -34.74 15.92
C HIS A 547 6.40 -33.36 15.33
N SER A 548 5.57 -32.36 15.62
CA SER A 548 5.79 -30.97 15.17
C SER A 548 7.07 -30.36 15.72
N GLN A 549 7.43 -30.67 16.97
CA GLN A 549 8.72 -30.24 17.54
C GLN A 549 9.90 -30.84 16.77
N GLU A 550 9.84 -32.13 16.43
CA GLU A 550 10.87 -32.79 15.63
C GLU A 550 10.94 -32.23 14.20
N ILE A 551 9.79 -31.92 13.59
CA ILE A 551 9.75 -31.24 12.29
C ILE A 551 10.51 -29.91 12.37
N ILE A 552 10.17 -29.05 13.34
CA ILE A 552 10.81 -27.74 13.50
C ILE A 552 12.31 -27.89 13.72
N LYS A 553 12.75 -28.74 14.67
CA LYS A 553 14.17 -29.00 14.94
C LYS A 553 14.95 -29.41 13.68
N ASN A 554 14.38 -30.28 12.87
CA ASN A 554 15.01 -30.71 11.63
C ASN A 554 15.10 -29.56 10.61
N LEU A 555 14.02 -28.80 10.40
CA LEU A 555 13.99 -27.68 9.47
C LEU A 555 15.02 -26.59 9.85
N ILE A 556 15.06 -26.19 11.12
CA ILE A 556 16.01 -25.18 11.61
C ILE A 556 17.45 -25.70 11.59
N GLY A 557 17.67 -26.99 11.84
CA GLY A 557 18.99 -27.61 11.79
C GLY A 557 19.59 -27.58 10.39
N PHE A 558 18.77 -27.82 9.35
CA PHE A 558 19.21 -27.65 7.96
C PHE A 558 19.54 -26.20 7.62
N ALA A 559 18.78 -25.25 8.15
CA ALA A 559 18.98 -23.82 7.94
C ALA A 559 20.07 -23.20 8.84
N GLN A 560 20.72 -24.00 9.69
CA GLN A 560 21.71 -23.54 10.67
C GLN A 560 21.18 -22.42 11.58
N LEU A 561 19.92 -22.52 11.99
CA LEU A 561 19.27 -21.58 12.89
C LEU A 561 19.33 -22.11 14.33
N ASP A 562 19.84 -21.28 15.24
CA ASP A 562 20.02 -21.62 16.65
C ASP A 562 18.81 -21.18 17.49
N TRP A 563 17.67 -21.86 17.34
CA TRP A 563 16.49 -21.60 18.19
C TRP A 563 16.56 -22.36 19.51
N GLU A 564 16.15 -21.72 20.60
CA GLU A 564 16.06 -22.37 21.92
C GLU A 564 15.07 -23.56 21.89
N PRO A 565 15.41 -24.73 22.47
CA PRO A 565 14.49 -25.86 22.56
C PRO A 565 13.18 -25.52 23.29
N ASP A 566 13.25 -24.64 24.30
CA ASP A 566 12.08 -24.17 25.04
C ASP A 566 11.19 -23.27 24.19
N LEU A 567 11.77 -22.50 23.24
CA LEU A 567 11.01 -21.71 22.27
C LEU A 567 10.20 -22.64 21.36
N ILE A 568 10.84 -23.68 20.80
CA ILE A 568 10.16 -24.66 19.95
C ILE A 568 8.99 -25.31 20.70
N SER A 569 9.23 -25.68 21.96
CA SER A 569 8.20 -26.29 22.82
C SER A 569 7.03 -25.35 23.06
N GLN A 570 7.31 -24.07 23.35
CA GLN A 570 6.29 -23.05 23.59
C GLN A 570 5.51 -22.71 22.32
N VAL A 571 6.16 -22.55 21.17
CA VAL A 571 5.52 -22.30 19.87
C VAL A 571 4.57 -23.44 19.49
N VAL A 572 5.02 -24.70 19.60
CA VAL A 572 4.17 -25.86 19.31
C VAL A 572 2.97 -25.96 20.25
N LYS A 573 3.17 -25.65 21.54
CA LYS A 573 2.08 -25.60 22.51
C LYS A 573 1.03 -24.56 22.13
N ASP A 574 1.45 -23.37 21.72
CA ASP A 574 0.52 -22.30 21.35
C ASP A 574 -0.20 -22.61 20.03
N LEU A 575 0.51 -23.16 19.03
CA LEU A 575 -0.05 -23.64 17.76
C LEU A 575 -1.08 -24.76 17.91
N SER A 576 -0.96 -25.59 18.95
CA SER A 576 -1.85 -26.75 19.19
C SER A 576 -2.99 -26.47 20.16
N SER A 577 -3.16 -25.20 20.59
CA SER A 577 -4.07 -24.82 21.68
C SER A 577 -5.56 -25.11 21.43
N ALA A 578 -6.03 -25.15 20.18
CA ALA A 578 -7.43 -25.38 19.85
C ALA A 578 -7.80 -26.88 19.86
N ASP A 579 -7.08 -27.70 19.10
CA ASP A 579 -7.47 -29.09 18.79
C ASP A 579 -6.38 -30.12 19.13
N ASN A 580 -5.36 -29.75 19.89
CA ASN A 580 -4.17 -30.59 20.19
C ASN A 580 -3.45 -31.12 18.93
N THR A 581 -3.59 -30.43 17.80
CA THR A 581 -2.88 -30.71 16.55
C THR A 581 -2.32 -29.42 15.99
N VAL A 582 -1.26 -29.51 15.19
CA VAL A 582 -0.61 -28.35 14.57
C VAL A 582 -0.91 -28.35 13.08
N SER A 583 -1.47 -27.23 12.62
CA SER A 583 -1.75 -26.98 11.21
C SER A 583 -0.44 -26.74 10.44
N PRO A 584 -0.14 -27.49 9.37
CA PRO A 584 1.07 -27.30 8.58
C PRO A 584 1.22 -25.88 8.00
N ILE A 585 0.13 -25.28 7.53
CA ILE A 585 0.17 -23.92 6.96
C ILE A 585 0.48 -22.86 8.03
N GLU A 586 -0.08 -23.02 9.24
CA GLU A 586 0.15 -22.10 10.35
C GLU A 586 1.58 -22.22 10.88
N LEU A 587 2.10 -23.45 10.99
CA LEU A 587 3.50 -23.71 11.34
C LEU A 587 4.45 -23.03 10.34
N GLN A 588 4.17 -23.10 9.04
CA GLN A 588 5.00 -22.46 8.03
C GLN A 588 4.96 -20.93 8.14
N VAL A 589 3.78 -20.33 8.31
CA VAL A 589 3.63 -18.87 8.45
C VAL A 589 4.33 -18.36 9.72
N VAL A 590 4.06 -18.99 10.86
CA VAL A 590 4.68 -18.63 12.15
C VAL A 590 6.19 -18.84 12.12
N GLY A 591 6.65 -19.97 11.58
CA GLY A 591 8.07 -20.27 11.44
C GLY A 591 8.79 -19.26 10.55
N THR A 592 8.18 -18.87 9.42
CA THR A 592 8.71 -17.81 8.56
C THR A 592 8.81 -16.49 9.31
N GLN A 593 7.80 -16.11 10.08
CA GLN A 593 7.81 -14.82 10.79
C GLN A 593 8.82 -14.80 11.94
N LEU A 594 8.95 -15.89 12.71
CA LEU A 594 10.00 -16.02 13.72
C LEU A 594 11.40 -15.85 13.12
N GLN A 595 11.63 -16.44 11.93
CA GLN A 595 12.89 -16.30 11.22
C GLN A 595 13.11 -14.86 10.72
N GLU A 596 12.09 -14.21 10.17
CA GLU A 596 12.19 -12.84 9.63
C GLU A 596 12.41 -11.79 10.73
N GLU A 597 11.78 -11.96 11.90
CA GLU A 597 11.95 -11.08 13.06
C GLU A 597 13.14 -11.46 13.97
N ALA A 598 13.90 -12.50 13.60
CA ALA A 598 15.02 -13.03 14.38
C ALA A 598 14.67 -13.39 15.83
N ILE A 599 13.47 -13.95 16.05
CA ILE A 599 13.00 -14.39 17.36
C ILE A 599 13.48 -15.82 17.58
N THR A 600 14.57 -15.96 18.33
CA THR A 600 15.22 -17.26 18.61
C THR A 600 15.10 -17.72 20.06
N THR A 601 14.57 -16.89 20.95
CA THR A 601 14.44 -17.15 22.39
C THR A 601 13.02 -17.06 22.90
N VAL A 602 12.71 -17.76 24.00
CA VAL A 602 11.40 -17.70 24.69
C VAL A 602 11.11 -16.28 25.20
N GLU A 603 12.13 -15.58 25.69
CA GLU A 603 11.98 -14.21 26.19
C GLU A 603 11.53 -13.26 25.09
N ALA A 604 12.15 -13.33 23.89
CA ALA A 604 11.78 -12.52 22.76
C ALA A 604 10.36 -12.85 22.27
N TYR A 605 9.99 -14.13 22.26
CA TYR A 605 8.65 -14.59 21.89
C TYR A 605 7.57 -14.06 22.86
N HIS A 606 7.84 -14.04 24.17
CA HIS A 606 6.89 -13.48 25.15
C HIS A 606 6.73 -11.95 25.05
N LYS A 607 7.70 -11.22 24.49
CA LYS A 607 7.55 -9.78 24.24
C LYS A 607 6.47 -9.45 23.20
N LEU A 608 6.01 -10.43 22.42
CA LEU A 608 4.89 -10.29 21.49
C LEU A 608 3.52 -10.19 22.18
N GLY A 609 3.46 -10.40 23.50
CA GLY A 609 2.26 -10.23 24.32
C GLY A 609 1.47 -11.53 24.53
N ASN A 610 0.17 -11.39 24.81
CA ASN A 610 -0.67 -12.50 25.29
C ASN A 610 -1.04 -13.52 24.20
N ASN A 611 -0.94 -13.16 22.92
CA ASN A 611 -1.21 -14.08 21.81
C ASN A 611 -0.12 -13.96 20.72
N PRO A 612 1.07 -14.54 20.95
CA PRO A 612 2.21 -14.41 20.06
C PRO A 612 1.95 -14.97 18.65
N ILE A 613 1.31 -16.14 18.53
CA ILE A 613 0.98 -16.79 17.25
C ILE A 613 0.15 -15.87 16.36
N LYS A 614 -0.87 -15.26 16.95
CA LYS A 614 -1.71 -14.28 16.26
C LYS A 614 -0.91 -13.05 15.83
N LYS A 615 -0.07 -12.51 16.70
CA LYS A 615 0.76 -11.34 16.38
C LYS A 615 1.73 -11.61 15.24
N LEU A 616 2.41 -12.77 15.25
CA LEU A 616 3.29 -13.21 14.17
C LEU A 616 2.54 -13.36 12.84
N THR A 617 1.33 -13.91 12.90
CA THR A 617 0.51 -14.07 11.71
C THR A 617 0.06 -12.72 11.12
N ILE A 618 -0.33 -11.77 11.96
CA ILE A 618 -0.65 -10.40 11.54
C ILE A 618 0.59 -9.74 10.92
N ASN A 619 1.74 -9.85 11.57
CA ASN A 619 3.00 -9.29 11.07
C ASN A 619 3.40 -9.88 9.71
N PHE A 620 3.07 -11.15 9.44
CA PHE A 620 3.25 -11.77 8.14
C PHE A 620 2.39 -11.10 7.06
N ILE A 621 1.10 -10.85 7.34
CA ILE A 621 0.19 -10.11 6.43
C ILE A 621 0.69 -8.68 6.23
N ASP A 622 1.12 -7.99 7.29
CA ASP A 622 1.70 -6.65 7.22
C ASP A 622 2.96 -6.60 6.36
N GLY A 623 3.80 -7.64 6.41
CA GLY A 623 4.95 -7.77 5.53
C GLY A 623 4.56 -7.78 4.04
N VAL A 624 3.45 -8.44 3.70
CA VAL A 624 2.91 -8.46 2.32
C VAL A 624 2.24 -7.13 1.95
N ILE A 625 1.52 -6.50 2.89
CA ILE A 625 0.92 -5.18 2.68
C ILE A 625 2.02 -4.13 2.41
N LYS A 626 3.14 -4.19 3.15
CA LYS A 626 4.31 -3.32 2.92
C LYS A 626 4.93 -3.52 1.53
N ASP A 627 4.91 -4.73 1.01
CA ASP A 627 5.39 -5.02 -0.35
C ASP A 627 4.54 -4.34 -1.44
N CYS A 628 3.32 -3.87 -1.11
CA CYS A 628 2.46 -3.10 -2.03
C CYS A 628 2.88 -1.62 -2.14
N GLY A 629 3.83 -1.17 -1.32
CA GLY A 629 4.21 0.25 -1.21
C GLY A 629 3.41 1.01 -0.15
N PHE A 630 4.00 2.09 0.36
CA PHE A 630 3.46 2.86 1.48
C PHE A 630 2.04 3.41 1.20
N LEU A 631 1.80 3.93 0.00
CA LEU A 631 0.52 4.54 -0.39
C LEU A 631 -0.59 3.52 -0.63
N ASN A 632 -0.26 2.24 -0.87
CA ASN A 632 -1.23 1.22 -1.27
C ASN A 632 -1.66 0.31 -0.12
N GLY A 633 -1.17 0.54 1.10
CA GLY A 633 -1.43 -0.34 2.24
C GLY A 633 -2.91 -0.48 2.58
N GLN A 634 -3.65 0.64 2.62
CA GLN A 634 -5.10 0.63 2.88
C GLN A 634 -5.88 -0.08 1.76
N THR A 635 -5.47 0.13 0.51
CA THR A 635 -6.05 -0.57 -0.65
C THR A 635 -5.84 -2.07 -0.54
N ALA A 636 -4.63 -2.52 -0.18
CA ALA A 636 -4.32 -3.94 0.02
C ALA A 636 -5.19 -4.57 1.11
N ILE A 637 -5.36 -3.90 2.26
CA ILE A 637 -6.25 -4.37 3.33
C ILE A 637 -7.70 -4.45 2.85
N SER A 638 -8.16 -3.44 2.11
CA SER A 638 -9.54 -3.37 1.61
C SER A 638 -9.81 -4.48 0.59
N VAL A 639 -8.89 -4.71 -0.36
CA VAL A 639 -8.97 -5.83 -1.32
C VAL A 639 -9.03 -7.16 -0.58
N LEU A 640 -8.11 -7.41 0.35
CA LEU A 640 -8.10 -8.65 1.14
C LEU A 640 -9.42 -8.84 1.88
N TYR A 641 -9.97 -7.78 2.48
CA TYR A 641 -11.24 -7.82 3.19
C TYR A 641 -12.42 -8.18 2.27
N LEU A 642 -12.50 -7.61 1.07
CA LEU A 642 -13.53 -7.91 0.07
C LEU A 642 -13.49 -9.36 -0.44
N LEU A 643 -12.31 -10.00 -0.34
CA LEU A 643 -12.11 -11.43 -0.60
C LEU A 643 -12.45 -12.32 0.62
N THR A 644 -13.13 -11.77 1.62
CA THR A 644 -13.72 -12.50 2.76
C THR A 644 -15.21 -12.21 2.90
N ASN A 645 -15.96 -13.04 3.61
CA ASN A 645 -17.32 -12.71 4.04
C ASN A 645 -17.58 -13.02 5.53
N GLU A 646 -18.69 -12.52 6.06
CA GLU A 646 -19.10 -12.69 7.47
C GLU A 646 -19.40 -14.15 7.82
N HIS A 647 -19.67 -14.99 6.82
CA HIS A 647 -19.93 -16.41 6.97
C HIS A 647 -18.66 -17.28 6.96
N GLY A 648 -17.47 -16.67 6.92
CA GLY A 648 -16.20 -17.39 6.96
C GLY A 648 -15.86 -18.12 5.65
N THR A 649 -16.33 -17.62 4.50
CA THR A 649 -16.00 -18.14 3.17
C THR A 649 -15.14 -17.18 2.36
N ARG A 650 -14.56 -17.68 1.26
CA ARG A 650 -13.67 -16.97 0.34
C ARG A 650 -14.39 -16.68 -0.97
N PRO A 651 -15.14 -15.57 -1.09
CA PRO A 651 -15.86 -15.23 -2.32
C PRO A 651 -14.89 -15.06 -3.50
N LEU A 652 -15.38 -15.41 -4.69
CA LEU A 652 -14.75 -15.07 -5.97
C LEU A 652 -15.16 -13.65 -6.34
N ARG A 653 -14.20 -12.80 -6.70
CA ARG A 653 -14.45 -11.42 -7.14
C ARG A 653 -13.67 -11.12 -8.40
N THR A 654 -14.29 -10.48 -9.38
CA THR A 654 -13.59 -10.03 -10.59
C THR A 654 -12.82 -8.72 -10.32
N HIS A 655 -11.87 -8.37 -11.19
CA HIS A 655 -11.18 -7.09 -11.06
C HIS A 655 -12.16 -5.91 -11.25
N SER A 656 -13.11 -6.00 -12.18
CA SER A 656 -14.17 -4.98 -12.33
C SER A 656 -15.06 -4.81 -11.08
N GLU A 657 -15.44 -5.90 -10.42
CA GLU A 657 -16.18 -5.85 -9.15
C GLU A 657 -15.38 -5.13 -8.06
N LEU A 658 -14.12 -5.52 -7.87
CA LEU A 658 -13.24 -4.92 -6.86
C LEU A 658 -13.00 -3.43 -7.13
N ALA A 659 -12.76 -3.03 -8.38
CA ALA A 659 -12.58 -1.63 -8.75
C ALA A 659 -13.84 -0.79 -8.46
N SER A 660 -15.02 -1.35 -8.74
CA SER A 660 -16.31 -0.67 -8.51
C SER A 660 -16.64 -0.51 -7.03
N GLU A 661 -16.40 -1.53 -6.20
CA GLU A 661 -16.66 -1.48 -4.76
C GLU A 661 -15.69 -0.53 -4.03
N LEU A 662 -14.46 -0.40 -4.52
CA LEU A 662 -13.44 0.48 -3.94
C LEU A 662 -13.48 1.92 -4.47
N LEU A 663 -14.25 2.20 -5.54
CA LEU A 663 -14.26 3.49 -6.24
C LEU A 663 -12.85 3.91 -6.70
N MET A 664 -12.05 2.96 -7.19
CA MET A 664 -10.64 3.19 -7.54
C MET A 664 -10.34 3.00 -9.04
N GLU A 665 -9.29 3.68 -9.50
CA GLU A 665 -8.72 3.46 -10.83
C GLU A 665 -8.10 2.07 -10.97
N ALA A 666 -8.30 1.44 -12.13
CA ALA A 666 -7.80 0.09 -12.45
C ALA A 666 -6.29 -0.07 -12.20
N ASN A 667 -5.48 0.92 -12.60
CA ASN A 667 -4.02 0.83 -12.48
C ASN A 667 -3.53 0.68 -11.03
N LYS A 668 -4.20 1.34 -10.06
CA LYS A 668 -3.82 1.22 -8.64
C LYS A 668 -4.21 -0.15 -8.07
N LEU A 669 -5.34 -0.69 -8.51
CA LEU A 669 -5.80 -2.01 -8.12
C LEU A 669 -4.87 -3.10 -8.67
N ASP A 670 -4.41 -2.96 -9.93
CA ASP A 670 -3.45 -3.87 -10.56
C ASP A 670 -2.14 -3.98 -9.77
N LEU A 671 -1.57 -2.85 -9.32
CA LEU A 671 -0.35 -2.85 -8.51
C LEU A 671 -0.48 -3.69 -7.23
N VAL A 672 -1.63 -3.57 -6.55
CA VAL A 672 -1.93 -4.30 -5.32
C VAL A 672 -2.17 -5.78 -5.61
N LEU A 673 -3.03 -6.09 -6.59
CA LEU A 673 -3.37 -7.47 -6.93
C LEU A 673 -2.14 -8.26 -7.40
N ASP A 674 -1.26 -7.65 -8.19
CA ASP A 674 -0.02 -8.28 -8.63
C ASP A 674 0.88 -8.71 -7.45
N VAL A 675 0.97 -7.87 -6.41
CA VAL A 675 1.73 -8.19 -5.20
C VAL A 675 1.05 -9.28 -4.38
N LEU A 676 -0.26 -9.15 -4.12
CA LEU A 676 -1.00 -10.12 -3.32
C LEU A 676 -1.01 -11.51 -3.96
N VAL A 677 -1.08 -11.58 -5.29
CA VAL A 677 -0.98 -12.82 -6.07
C VAL A 677 0.44 -13.36 -6.03
N ALA A 678 1.45 -12.53 -6.26
CA ALA A 678 2.85 -12.97 -6.20
C ALA A 678 3.18 -13.56 -4.82
N ARG A 679 2.78 -12.88 -3.73
CA ARG A 679 3.04 -13.27 -2.35
C ARG A 679 2.14 -14.41 -1.83
N GLY A 680 1.23 -14.93 -2.66
CA GLY A 680 0.43 -16.12 -2.36
C GLY A 680 -0.73 -15.91 -1.38
N LEU A 681 -1.09 -14.67 -1.05
CA LEU A 681 -2.29 -14.38 -0.25
C LEU A 681 -3.57 -14.48 -1.09
N VAL A 682 -3.47 -14.18 -2.39
CA VAL A 682 -4.58 -14.19 -3.33
C VAL A 682 -4.28 -15.14 -4.49
N LEU A 683 -5.28 -15.88 -4.92
CA LEU A 683 -5.27 -16.73 -6.11
C LEU A 683 -5.90 -15.97 -7.27
N LEU A 684 -5.20 -15.94 -8.40
CA LEU A 684 -5.77 -15.54 -9.69
C LEU A 684 -6.35 -16.78 -10.37
N LEU A 685 -7.68 -16.79 -10.51
CA LEU A 685 -8.44 -17.87 -11.12
C LEU A 685 -8.91 -17.41 -12.50
N PRO A 686 -8.47 -18.07 -13.58
CA PRO A 686 -8.98 -17.75 -14.90
C PRO A 686 -10.50 -17.96 -14.93
N ASP A 687 -11.29 -16.96 -15.33
CA ASP A 687 -12.76 -17.06 -15.39
C ASP A 687 -13.32 -16.35 -16.65
N LEU A 688 -14.64 -16.34 -16.87
CA LEU A 688 -15.32 -15.67 -18.00
C LEU A 688 -16.41 -14.70 -17.48
N PRO A 689 -16.47 -13.45 -17.96
CA PRO A 689 -15.69 -12.84 -19.05
C PRO A 689 -14.29 -12.31 -18.65
N GLU A 690 -14.03 -12.19 -17.35
CA GLU A 690 -12.80 -11.66 -16.77
C GLU A 690 -12.24 -12.65 -15.75
N ASN A 691 -10.94 -12.59 -15.42
CA ASN A 691 -10.37 -13.41 -14.36
C ASN A 691 -10.93 -13.02 -12.98
N SER A 692 -11.03 -14.00 -12.11
CA SER A 692 -11.53 -13.86 -10.75
C SER A 692 -10.38 -14.00 -9.74
N TYR A 693 -10.51 -13.33 -8.61
CA TYR A 693 -9.57 -13.34 -7.49
C TYR A 693 -10.24 -13.97 -6.27
N GLN A 694 -9.47 -14.74 -5.51
CA GLN A 694 -9.94 -15.39 -4.29
C GLN A 694 -8.83 -15.39 -3.24
N LEU A 695 -9.17 -15.27 -1.96
CA LEU A 695 -8.20 -15.49 -0.89
C LEU A 695 -7.62 -16.92 -0.98
N ALA A 696 -6.33 -17.12 -0.68
CA ALA A 696 -5.68 -18.42 -0.89
C ALA A 696 -6.11 -19.51 0.10
N HIS A 697 -6.31 -19.16 1.38
CA HIS A 697 -6.60 -20.13 2.44
C HIS A 697 -7.66 -19.63 3.41
N ASN A 698 -8.54 -20.53 3.88
CA ASN A 698 -9.61 -20.19 4.85
C ASN A 698 -9.04 -19.64 6.18
N TYR A 699 -7.85 -20.11 6.57
CA TYR A 699 -7.15 -19.65 7.78
C TYR A 699 -6.91 -18.12 7.78
N LEU A 700 -6.75 -17.49 6.60
CA LEU A 700 -6.51 -16.05 6.49
C LEU A 700 -7.73 -15.19 6.81
N ILE A 701 -8.95 -15.74 6.70
CA ILE A 701 -10.20 -14.97 6.84
C ILE A 701 -10.31 -14.22 8.17
N PRO A 702 -10.20 -14.89 9.35
CA PRO A 702 -10.31 -14.19 10.63
C PRO A 702 -9.23 -13.11 10.80
N LEU A 703 -8.02 -13.37 10.28
CA LEU A 703 -6.87 -12.49 10.41
C LEU A 703 -7.04 -11.21 9.59
N VAL A 704 -7.45 -11.34 8.33
CA VAL A 704 -7.73 -10.21 7.43
C VAL A 704 -8.84 -9.34 7.99
N ARG A 705 -9.91 -9.95 8.52
CA ARG A 705 -11.04 -9.21 9.09
C ARG A 705 -10.66 -8.39 10.31
N GLU A 706 -9.80 -8.94 11.15
CA GLU A 706 -9.29 -8.23 12.32
C GLU A 706 -8.29 -7.14 11.95
N GLN A 707 -7.44 -7.37 10.95
CA GLN A 707 -6.50 -6.36 10.44
C GLN A 707 -7.22 -5.08 9.99
N LYS A 708 -8.39 -5.24 9.35
CA LYS A 708 -9.22 -4.09 8.98
C LYS A 708 -9.74 -3.34 10.20
N GLN A 709 -10.18 -4.05 11.24
CA GLN A 709 -10.69 -3.43 12.47
C GLN A 709 -9.58 -2.71 13.27
N GLU A 710 -8.36 -3.27 13.33
CA GLU A 710 -7.23 -2.60 13.94
C GLU A 710 -6.79 -1.37 13.12
N GLY A 711 -6.80 -1.46 11.79
CA GLY A 711 -6.51 -0.32 10.90
C GLY A 711 -7.51 0.83 11.08
N GLU A 712 -8.81 0.52 11.17
CA GLU A 712 -9.88 1.51 11.40
C GLU A 712 -9.80 2.16 12.79
N LYS A 713 -9.47 1.39 13.84
CA LYS A 713 -9.26 1.92 15.20
C LYS A 713 -8.05 2.86 15.27
N SER A 714 -6.95 2.49 14.62
CA SER A 714 -5.74 3.32 14.58
C SER A 714 -6.03 4.69 13.96
N ILE A 715 -6.86 4.73 12.90
CA ILE A 715 -7.27 5.99 12.24
C ILE A 715 -8.16 6.82 13.16
N SER A 716 -9.10 6.20 13.89
CA SER A 716 -9.96 6.92 14.84
C SER A 716 -9.22 7.49 16.06
N GLU A 717 -8.12 6.88 16.47
CA GLU A 717 -7.25 7.41 17.55
C GLU A 717 -6.38 8.57 17.06
N PHE A 718 -5.92 8.56 15.80
CA PHE A 718 -5.24 9.71 15.18
C PHE A 718 -6.20 10.89 14.91
N GLU A 719 -7.47 10.64 14.63
CA GLU A 719 -8.50 11.69 14.53
C GLU A 719 -8.88 12.28 15.90
N PHE A 720 -8.78 11.51 16.99
CA PHE A 720 -9.05 12.00 18.35
C PHE A 720 -7.88 12.76 18.99
N ASP A 721 -6.62 12.41 18.68
CA ASP A 721 -5.45 13.15 19.16
C ASP A 721 -5.21 14.46 18.38
N GLY A 722 -5.84 14.63 17.20
CA GLY A 722 -5.88 15.89 16.45
C GLY A 722 -6.83 16.95 17.05
N ASP A 723 -7.76 16.55 17.92
CA ASP A 723 -8.70 17.43 18.62
C ASP A 723 -8.22 17.81 20.05
N MET A 724 -7.03 17.35 20.46
CA MET A 724 -6.41 17.68 21.76
C MET A 724 -4.97 18.21 21.68
N MET A 725 -4.58 18.85 20.57
CA MET A 725 -3.44 19.80 20.52
C MET A 725 -3.84 21.06 19.76
#